data_AF-A0A8J5JIU1-F1
#
_entry.id   AF-A0A8J5JIU1-F1
#
_cell.length_a   1.000
_cell.length_b   1.000
_cell.length_c   1.000
_cell.angle_alpha   90.00
_cell.angle_beta   90.00
_cell.angle_gamma   90.00
#
_symmetry.space_group_name_H-M   'P 1'
#
loop_
_entity.id
_entity.type
_entity.pdbx_description
1 polymer ?
#
loop_
_entity_poly.entity_id
_entity_poly.type
_entity_poly.pdbx_seq_one_letter_code
_entity_poly.pdbx_strand_id
1 'polypeptide(L)'
;MNLLGAIGTLMEGTGLRSIMAVVYGGNAIQHMMTGKSVQRAFSGHLLVDRCLSHLVVSDLLKDNPQFESMVDQMEETYSSLVAKESTLESAVASDMSIQIKDMIDTKKAELSTRSKTSQLWKNYQRMLQTARMVIRADRPGSWMMHLRAVSDCLPIFAAAGHYNYLKSAYFYVQEMCQLEARHPDVYDKFSRGYHVIRRSNQCWAGLSSDLVIEQTLMRSLKSSGGLTHGSGMTEEMRALWTMSIPITPEYNNAMQEFNDLTYTTREQHRESTEARMKRDHSDLEKIKEKLSTCIPFSPDPSQRNIITGLVAKEDVNVHEYETVGNEIIEKMVGKPVFGISFKRKDQAKTLAHESTIKFAQGRTIDPALLFQRFLVLSKTRDLSLEDVMSYELSPFPTALFEAKEIFRKADKPQLAHAAAEYSSKKSKEAVMESIPLTEHYVLDGGSLVHRLPWKKGDSYGAIARMYADFTIRHYGKATIVFDGYSEGPSIKDNTHQRRGQNTRLIISFNAKTEFVGRKDDFLSRSCNKQGLIDLVTEELQKKGCTVINALGETDMDIVKASQHQLTTLIGEDTDLLILLLYYAEANNRGPYFRSDKSTVPKVYNISEMKQVLGIDMCSQLLFIHAFTGCDTTSRIFSVGKKSAFQKLVNGELTIQTCANVFPLPSQANSVIEDLGSKAMAVLFGGKSTDSLASLRYNLLIKKIVSAKSFVTPERLPPTKSSTKYHSFRVYYQIMVWTGKESDMNTVDWEWKLEDNQFVPVMTKKTAVPENLLQMVHCNCTTACRTRCSCRGYGLPCTPACGPCQIENCENPHNQPLQEEECDYDYL
;
A
#
# COMPACT_ATOMS: atom_id res chain seq x y z
N MET A 1 -9.22 -31.14 11.45
CA MET A 1 -8.95 -29.71 11.76
C MET A 1 -8.23 -29.05 10.59
N ASN A 2 -8.68 -27.88 10.12
CA ASN A 2 -8.06 -27.18 8.98
C ASN A 2 -6.84 -26.32 9.37
N LEU A 3 -5.87 -26.91 10.07
CA LEU A 3 -4.69 -26.19 10.56
C LEU A 3 -3.83 -25.63 9.42
N LEU A 4 -3.64 -26.40 8.34
CA LEU A 4 -2.88 -25.95 7.16
C LEU A 4 -3.52 -24.73 6.50
N GLY A 5 -4.86 -24.64 6.49
CA GLY A 5 -5.57 -23.45 6.03
C GLY A 5 -5.27 -22.22 6.90
N ALA A 6 -5.20 -22.37 8.22
CA ALA A 6 -4.84 -21.27 9.13
C ALA A 6 -3.39 -20.81 8.93
N ILE A 7 -2.45 -21.75 8.76
CA ILE A 7 -1.05 -21.46 8.40
C ILE A 7 -0.98 -20.73 7.06
N GLY A 8 -1.75 -21.19 6.06
CA GLY A 8 -1.85 -20.54 4.75
C GLY A 8 -2.37 -19.11 4.84
N THR A 9 -3.37 -18.84 5.69
CA THR A 9 -3.86 -17.48 5.98
C THR A 9 -2.77 -16.61 6.60
N LEU A 10 -2.08 -17.08 7.64
CA LEU A 10 -1.02 -16.30 8.31
C LEU A 10 0.17 -16.03 7.38
N MET A 11 0.49 -16.95 6.48
CA MET A 11 1.58 -16.80 5.51
C MET A 11 1.16 -16.09 4.22
N GLU A 12 -0.06 -15.56 4.14
CA GLU A 12 -0.53 -14.87 2.94
C GLU A 12 0.27 -13.58 2.70
N GLY A 13 0.74 -13.39 1.46
CA GLY A 13 1.55 -12.23 1.07
C GLY A 13 3.05 -12.33 1.39
N THR A 14 3.52 -13.41 2.01
CA THR A 14 4.95 -13.60 2.38
C THR A 14 5.85 -14.05 1.23
N GLY A 15 5.27 -14.55 0.15
CA GLY A 15 6.00 -15.21 -0.95
C GLY A 15 5.91 -16.73 -0.94
N LEU A 16 5.37 -17.34 0.13
CA LEU A 16 5.21 -18.80 0.25
C LEU A 16 4.47 -19.44 -0.95
N ARG A 17 3.39 -18.79 -1.42
CA ARG A 17 2.64 -19.25 -2.61
C ARG A 17 3.54 -19.33 -3.85
N SER A 18 4.39 -18.34 -4.06
CA SER A 18 5.28 -18.27 -5.22
C SER A 18 6.41 -19.30 -5.15
N ILE A 19 6.88 -19.62 -3.93
CA ILE A 19 7.87 -20.69 -3.71
C ILE A 19 7.26 -22.05 -4.04
N MET A 20 6.05 -22.33 -3.55
CA MET A 20 5.33 -23.56 -3.89
C MET A 20 4.98 -23.66 -5.38
N ALA A 21 4.83 -22.53 -6.08
CA ALA A 21 4.52 -22.49 -7.50
C ALA A 21 5.65 -22.97 -8.41
N VAL A 22 6.87 -23.11 -7.87
CA VAL A 22 8.00 -23.70 -8.59
C VAL A 22 7.76 -25.19 -8.88
N VAL A 23 7.00 -25.88 -8.03
CA VAL A 23 6.81 -27.34 -8.08
C VAL A 23 5.35 -27.77 -8.22
N TYR A 24 4.38 -26.90 -7.89
CA TYR A 24 2.95 -27.17 -8.01
C TYR A 24 2.26 -26.19 -8.96
N GLY A 25 1.25 -26.67 -9.72
CA GLY A 25 0.41 -25.82 -10.56
C GLY A 25 -0.50 -24.90 -9.75
N GLY A 26 -0.83 -23.71 -10.29
CA GLY A 26 -1.55 -22.64 -9.58
C GLY A 26 -2.87 -23.06 -8.89
N ASN A 27 -3.70 -23.86 -9.56
CA ASN A 27 -4.96 -24.36 -8.99
C ASN A 27 -4.71 -25.27 -7.76
N ALA A 28 -3.67 -26.10 -7.81
CA ALA A 28 -3.32 -26.97 -6.68
C ALA A 28 -2.90 -26.14 -5.47
N ILE A 29 -2.12 -25.07 -5.66
CA ILE A 29 -1.65 -24.21 -4.57
C ILE A 29 -2.82 -23.50 -3.88
N GLN A 30 -3.83 -23.05 -4.63
CA GLN A 30 -5.02 -22.44 -4.03
C GLN A 30 -5.73 -23.40 -3.06
N HIS A 31 -5.86 -24.67 -3.45
CA HIS A 31 -6.41 -25.71 -2.56
C HIS A 31 -5.48 -26.08 -1.41
N MET A 32 -4.16 -25.99 -1.61
CA MET A 32 -3.18 -26.24 -0.54
C MET A 32 -3.22 -25.14 0.53
N MET A 33 -3.18 -23.87 0.11
CA MET A 33 -3.20 -22.70 1.01
C MET A 33 -4.50 -22.55 1.80
N THR A 34 -5.61 -23.11 1.29
CA THR A 34 -6.90 -23.14 2.01
C THR A 34 -7.07 -24.42 2.84
N GLY A 35 -6.09 -25.33 2.81
CA GLY A 35 -6.09 -26.63 3.47
C GLY A 35 -7.13 -27.64 2.92
N LYS A 36 -7.71 -27.36 1.74
CA LYS A 36 -8.64 -28.27 1.04
C LYS A 36 -7.93 -29.49 0.43
N SER A 37 -6.63 -29.39 0.15
CA SER A 37 -5.82 -30.51 -0.35
C SER A 37 -4.76 -30.92 0.68
N VAL A 38 -5.20 -31.59 1.75
CA VAL A 38 -4.37 -31.86 2.94
C VAL A 38 -3.05 -32.56 2.61
N GLN A 39 -3.08 -33.67 1.86
CA GLN A 39 -1.86 -34.44 1.55
C GLN A 39 -0.85 -33.61 0.73
N ARG A 40 -1.31 -32.96 -0.35
CA ARG A 40 -0.43 -32.11 -1.18
C ARG A 40 0.09 -30.91 -0.41
N ALA A 41 -0.77 -30.28 0.40
CA ALA A 41 -0.41 -29.15 1.25
C ALA A 41 0.71 -29.55 2.22
N PHE A 42 0.54 -30.67 2.92
CA PHE A 42 1.54 -31.15 3.88
C PHE A 42 2.88 -31.43 3.18
N SER A 43 2.88 -32.14 2.04
CA SER A 43 4.11 -32.36 1.27
C SER A 43 4.78 -31.05 0.85
N GLY A 44 4.03 -30.11 0.26
CA GLY A 44 4.58 -28.83 -0.17
C GLY A 44 5.15 -28.00 0.98
N HIS A 45 4.44 -27.94 2.12
CA HIS A 45 4.92 -27.23 3.30
C HIS A 45 6.21 -27.87 3.87
N LEU A 46 6.31 -29.20 3.90
CA LEU A 46 7.50 -29.91 4.37
C LEU A 46 8.71 -29.73 3.45
N LEU A 47 8.51 -29.66 2.12
CA LEU A 47 9.59 -29.34 1.18
C LEU A 47 10.17 -27.96 1.47
N VAL A 48 9.32 -26.96 1.72
CA VAL A 48 9.75 -25.62 2.10
C VAL A 48 10.44 -25.63 3.47
N ASP A 49 9.89 -26.31 4.49
CA ASP A 49 10.51 -26.44 5.82
C ASP A 49 11.91 -27.07 5.75
N ARG A 50 12.10 -28.08 4.88
CA ARG A 50 13.40 -28.72 4.68
C ARG A 50 14.40 -27.77 4.04
N CYS A 51 14.00 -26.99 3.04
CA CYS A 51 14.88 -26.00 2.42
C CYS A 51 15.23 -24.85 3.39
N LEU A 52 14.28 -24.41 4.23
CA LEU A 52 14.57 -23.45 5.30
C LEU A 52 15.56 -24.02 6.32
N SER A 53 15.36 -25.27 6.74
CA SER A 53 16.28 -25.96 7.65
C SER A 53 17.69 -26.09 7.05
N HIS A 54 17.80 -26.34 5.74
CA HIS A 54 19.08 -26.32 5.04
C HIS A 54 19.75 -24.94 5.15
N LEU A 55 19.01 -23.84 4.98
CA LEU A 55 19.59 -22.49 5.16
C LEU A 55 20.12 -22.27 6.57
N VAL A 56 19.38 -22.72 7.59
CA VAL A 56 19.82 -22.64 9.00
C VAL A 56 21.11 -23.44 9.22
N VAL A 57 21.16 -24.69 8.77
CA VAL A 57 22.33 -25.57 8.92
C VAL A 57 23.53 -25.04 8.12
N SER A 58 23.31 -24.50 6.92
CA SER A 58 24.37 -23.86 6.14
C SER A 58 24.95 -22.61 6.81
N ASP A 59 24.14 -21.85 7.55
CA ASP A 59 24.62 -20.73 8.36
C ASP A 59 25.38 -21.24 9.61
N LEU A 60 24.86 -22.28 10.28
CA LEU A 60 25.50 -22.92 11.43
C LEU A 60 26.89 -23.47 11.11
N LEU A 61 27.03 -24.18 9.97
CA LEU A 61 28.30 -24.78 9.54
C LEU A 61 29.39 -23.74 9.25
N LYS A 62 29.01 -22.53 8.80
CA LYS A 62 29.97 -21.44 8.61
C LYS A 62 30.56 -20.98 9.93
N ASP A 63 29.73 -20.94 10.97
CA ASP A 63 30.14 -20.47 12.30
C ASP A 63 30.78 -21.59 13.14
N ASN A 64 30.40 -22.86 12.89
CA ASN A 64 30.81 -24.02 13.67
C ASN A 64 31.14 -25.22 12.75
N PRO A 65 32.35 -25.27 12.16
CA PRO A 65 32.75 -26.37 11.27
C PRO A 65 32.72 -27.76 11.92
N GLN A 66 32.92 -27.82 13.25
CA GLN A 66 32.87 -29.08 14.03
C GLN A 66 31.48 -29.74 14.03
N PHE A 67 30.42 -28.98 13.70
CA PHE A 67 29.06 -29.50 13.63
C PHE A 67 28.91 -30.63 12.61
N GLU A 68 29.68 -30.61 11.50
CA GLU A 68 29.65 -31.67 10.49
C GLU A 68 30.08 -33.03 11.08
N SER A 69 31.21 -33.06 11.80
CA SER A 69 31.70 -34.27 12.45
C SER A 69 30.75 -34.82 13.51
N MET A 70 30.02 -33.95 14.23
CA MET A 70 29.00 -34.38 15.18
C MET A 70 27.81 -35.05 14.48
N VAL A 71 27.41 -34.54 13.31
CA VAL A 71 26.34 -35.15 12.50
C VAL A 71 26.77 -36.52 11.95
N ASP A 72 28.02 -36.66 11.51
CA ASP A 72 28.56 -37.95 11.04
C ASP A 72 28.54 -39.00 12.17
N GLN A 73 28.95 -38.65 13.39
CA GLN A 73 28.87 -39.54 14.56
C GLN A 73 27.41 -39.88 14.95
N MET A 74 26.48 -38.95 14.73
CA MET A 74 25.06 -39.19 14.94
C MET A 74 24.48 -40.16 13.90
N GLU A 75 25.02 -40.19 12.68
CA GLU A 75 24.66 -41.19 11.66
C GLU A 75 25.09 -42.61 12.06
N GLU A 76 26.24 -42.77 12.71
CA GLU A 76 26.66 -44.05 13.30
C GLU A 76 25.69 -44.50 14.40
N THR A 77 25.27 -43.57 15.27
CA THR A 77 24.27 -43.84 16.32
C THR A 77 22.92 -44.26 15.71
N TYR A 78 22.49 -43.62 14.62
CA TYR A 78 21.29 -44.02 13.88
C TYR A 78 21.44 -45.41 13.24
N SER A 79 22.62 -45.73 12.70
CA SER A 79 22.90 -47.05 12.13
C SER A 79 22.84 -48.14 13.19
N SER A 80 23.38 -47.88 14.39
CA SER A 80 23.27 -48.76 15.56
C SER A 80 21.83 -48.97 16.02
N LEU A 81 21.00 -47.91 16.01
CA LEU A 81 19.55 -48.01 16.29
C LEU A 81 18.82 -48.90 15.28
N VAL A 82 19.12 -48.74 13.98
CA VAL A 82 18.52 -49.55 12.91
C VAL A 82 18.97 -51.02 13.00
N ALA A 83 20.22 -51.25 13.38
CA ALA A 83 20.78 -52.57 13.68
C ALA A 83 20.23 -53.18 14.99
N LYS A 84 19.48 -52.41 15.80
CA LYS A 84 18.95 -52.79 17.13
C LYS A 84 20.03 -53.03 18.18
N GLU A 85 21.21 -52.45 18.01
CA GLU A 85 22.34 -52.53 18.93
C GLU A 85 22.24 -51.52 20.08
N SER A 86 21.41 -50.47 19.92
CA SER A 86 21.10 -49.46 20.93
C SER A 86 19.60 -49.19 21.00
N THR A 87 19.13 -48.61 22.12
CA THR A 87 17.72 -48.24 22.29
C THR A 87 17.47 -46.78 21.90
N LEU A 88 16.23 -46.48 21.52
CA LEU A 88 15.81 -45.11 21.18
C LEU A 88 16.01 -44.18 22.37
N GLU A 89 15.73 -44.65 23.59
CA GLU A 89 15.91 -43.89 24.82
C GLU A 89 17.39 -43.53 25.04
N SER A 90 18.32 -44.48 24.86
CA SER A 90 19.75 -44.21 25.03
C SER A 90 20.30 -43.27 23.96
N ALA A 91 19.82 -43.39 22.72
CA ALA A 91 20.29 -42.55 21.62
C ALA A 91 19.79 -41.11 21.74
N VAL A 92 18.52 -40.92 22.13
CA VAL A 92 17.93 -39.58 22.35
C VAL A 92 18.50 -38.89 23.59
N ALA A 93 18.85 -39.66 24.62
CA ALA A 93 19.46 -39.14 25.84
C ALA A 93 20.98 -38.94 25.74
N SER A 94 21.61 -39.27 24.60
CA SER A 94 23.05 -39.06 24.43
C SER A 94 23.40 -37.57 24.46
N ASP A 95 24.53 -37.24 25.08
CA ASP A 95 25.04 -35.86 25.17
C ASP A 95 25.19 -35.23 23.78
N MET A 96 25.57 -36.03 22.78
CA MET A 96 25.70 -35.61 21.39
C MET A 96 24.36 -35.18 20.76
N SER A 97 23.30 -35.98 20.93
CA SER A 97 21.95 -35.63 20.47
C SER A 97 21.45 -34.31 21.07
N ILE A 98 21.73 -34.10 22.36
CA ILE A 98 21.34 -32.89 23.09
C ILE A 98 22.14 -31.69 22.56
N GLN A 99 23.45 -31.82 22.41
CA GLN A 99 24.32 -30.75 21.89
C GLN A 99 23.93 -30.35 20.46
N ILE A 100 23.71 -31.31 19.55
CA ILE A 100 23.28 -31.01 18.16
C ILE A 100 21.95 -30.25 18.16
N LYS A 101 21.00 -30.70 18.98
CA LYS A 101 19.70 -30.04 19.10
C LYS A 101 19.84 -28.61 19.62
N ASP A 102 20.62 -28.42 20.68
CA ASP A 102 20.83 -27.10 21.30
C ASP A 102 21.54 -26.14 20.35
N MET A 103 22.52 -26.60 19.56
CA MET A 103 23.17 -25.79 18.54
C MET A 103 22.19 -25.34 17.44
N ILE A 104 21.35 -26.26 16.94
CA ILE A 104 20.32 -25.93 15.94
C ILE A 104 19.30 -24.94 16.51
N ASP A 105 18.81 -25.17 17.72
CA ASP A 105 17.79 -24.34 18.34
C ASP A 105 18.34 -22.94 18.70
N THR A 106 19.59 -22.86 19.18
CA THR A 106 20.31 -21.60 19.39
C THR A 106 20.45 -20.83 18.08
N LYS A 107 20.84 -21.49 17.00
CA LYS A 107 20.97 -20.84 15.70
C LYS A 107 19.64 -20.34 15.15
N LYS A 108 18.57 -21.12 15.30
CA LYS A 108 17.21 -20.66 14.94
C LYS A 108 16.77 -19.44 15.75
N ALA A 109 17.13 -19.38 17.03
CA ALA A 109 16.83 -18.24 17.88
C ALA A 109 17.57 -16.98 17.40
N GLU A 110 18.88 -17.07 17.15
CA GLU A 110 19.69 -15.99 16.59
C GLU A 110 19.16 -15.50 15.23
N LEU A 111 18.85 -16.41 14.31
CA LEU A 111 18.30 -16.05 13.00
C LEU A 111 16.95 -15.33 13.15
N SER A 112 16.12 -15.74 14.11
CA SER A 112 14.82 -15.12 14.32
C SER A 112 14.89 -13.67 14.80
N THR A 113 15.99 -13.25 15.46
CA THR A 113 16.18 -11.87 15.93
C THR A 113 16.73 -10.93 14.86
N ARG A 114 17.16 -11.45 13.70
CA ARG A 114 17.74 -10.63 12.62
C ARG A 114 16.73 -9.65 12.01
N SER A 115 15.45 -10.03 11.93
CA SER A 115 14.39 -9.17 11.39
C SER A 115 12.99 -9.70 11.64
N LYS A 116 11.97 -8.84 11.50
CA LYS A 116 10.55 -9.25 11.53
C LYS A 116 10.22 -10.32 10.47
N THR A 117 10.86 -10.26 9.30
CA THR A 117 10.75 -11.30 8.26
C THR A 117 11.31 -12.63 8.76
N SER A 118 12.51 -12.61 9.33
CA SER A 118 13.17 -13.81 9.87
C SER A 118 12.34 -14.48 10.96
N GLN A 119 11.80 -13.67 11.89
CA GLN A 119 10.90 -14.13 12.95
C GLN A 119 9.64 -14.81 12.37
N LEU A 120 9.00 -14.20 11.37
CA LEU A 120 7.82 -14.79 10.73
C LEU A 120 8.12 -16.15 10.08
N TRP A 121 9.25 -16.29 9.39
CA TRP A 121 9.63 -17.56 8.75
C TRP A 121 10.05 -18.63 9.78
N LYS A 122 10.60 -18.25 10.93
CA LYS A 122 10.79 -19.16 12.07
C LYS A 122 9.45 -19.59 12.68
N ASN A 123 8.51 -18.66 12.83
CA ASN A 123 7.16 -18.95 13.29
C ASN A 123 6.42 -19.90 12.35
N TYR A 124 6.64 -19.78 11.03
CA TYR A 124 6.15 -20.75 10.05
C TYR A 124 6.64 -22.17 10.34
N GLN A 125 7.94 -22.36 10.60
CA GLN A 125 8.47 -23.69 10.97
C GLN A 125 7.85 -24.21 12.27
N ARG A 126 7.62 -23.34 13.26
CA ARG A 126 6.93 -23.67 14.51
C ARG A 126 5.48 -24.10 14.29
N MET A 127 4.73 -23.38 13.46
CA MET A 127 3.35 -23.77 13.11
C MET A 127 3.31 -25.14 12.40
N LEU A 128 4.29 -25.43 11.53
CA LEU A 128 4.42 -26.74 10.90
C LEU A 128 4.84 -27.84 11.89
N GLN A 129 5.62 -27.51 12.92
CA GLN A 129 5.90 -28.42 14.02
C GLN A 129 4.61 -28.79 14.76
N THR A 130 3.73 -27.83 15.07
CA THR A 130 2.40 -28.11 15.64
C THR A 130 1.58 -29.02 14.74
N ALA A 131 1.57 -28.78 13.42
CA ALA A 131 0.87 -29.65 12.47
C ALA A 131 1.42 -31.09 12.45
N ARG A 132 2.75 -31.25 12.55
CA ARG A 132 3.39 -32.57 12.70
C ARG A 132 3.05 -33.25 14.02
N MET A 133 2.96 -32.49 15.13
CA MET A 133 2.62 -33.03 16.44
C MET A 133 1.22 -33.62 16.48
N VAL A 134 0.23 -33.00 15.81
CA VAL A 134 -1.12 -33.57 15.70
C VAL A 134 -1.09 -34.95 15.03
N ILE A 135 -0.37 -35.08 13.91
CA ILE A 135 -0.22 -36.37 13.22
C ILE A 135 0.55 -37.36 14.10
N ARG A 136 1.64 -36.92 14.73
CA ARG A 136 2.46 -37.75 15.61
C ARG A 136 1.73 -38.20 16.87
N ALA A 137 0.71 -37.49 17.34
CA ALA A 137 -0.12 -37.92 18.46
C ALA A 137 -1.08 -39.05 18.03
N ASP A 138 -1.74 -38.87 16.88
CA ASP A 138 -2.74 -39.82 16.39
C ASP A 138 -2.12 -41.15 15.94
N ARG A 139 -0.96 -41.12 15.31
CA ARG A 139 -0.29 -42.31 14.75
C ARG A 139 0.00 -43.43 15.78
N PRO A 140 0.60 -43.14 16.94
CA PRO A 140 0.74 -44.09 18.04
C PRO A 140 -0.49 -44.19 18.94
N GLY A 141 -1.49 -43.31 18.79
CA GLY A 141 -2.65 -43.24 19.67
C GLY A 141 -2.33 -42.68 21.05
N SER A 142 -1.46 -41.68 21.15
CA SER A 142 -1.10 -41.06 22.43
C SER A 142 -2.08 -39.95 22.82
N TRP A 143 -2.92 -40.21 23.81
CA TRP A 143 -3.97 -39.29 24.25
C TRP A 143 -3.41 -37.98 24.80
N MET A 144 -2.38 -38.05 25.66
CA MET A 144 -1.76 -36.87 26.25
C MET A 144 -1.11 -35.98 25.18
N MET A 145 -0.41 -36.59 24.22
CA MET A 145 0.17 -35.84 23.09
C MET A 145 -0.91 -35.22 22.21
N HIS A 146 -2.05 -35.91 22.03
CA HIS A 146 -3.17 -35.40 21.25
C HIS A 146 -3.73 -34.13 21.88
N LEU A 147 -4.07 -34.17 23.16
CA LEU A 147 -4.58 -32.99 23.88
C LEU A 147 -3.60 -31.82 23.85
N ARG A 148 -2.31 -32.09 24.04
CA ARG A 148 -1.28 -31.06 23.94
C ARG A 148 -1.21 -30.45 22.54
N ALA A 149 -1.20 -31.28 21.49
CA ALA A 149 -1.11 -30.81 20.12
C ALA A 149 -2.35 -29.98 19.70
N VAL A 150 -3.54 -30.37 20.14
CA VAL A 150 -4.77 -29.59 19.90
C VAL A 150 -4.72 -28.25 20.65
N SER A 151 -4.23 -28.24 21.89
CA SER A 151 -4.02 -27.00 22.66
C SER A 151 -3.05 -26.04 21.97
N ASP A 152 -1.94 -26.56 21.45
CA ASP A 152 -0.94 -25.77 20.71
C ASP A 152 -1.49 -25.23 19.36
N CYS A 153 -2.62 -25.73 18.86
CA CYS A 153 -3.30 -25.19 17.68
C CYS A 153 -4.14 -23.93 17.97
N LEU A 154 -4.54 -23.69 19.24
CA LEU A 154 -5.45 -22.60 19.60
C LEU A 154 -4.90 -21.23 19.20
N PRO A 155 -3.64 -20.86 19.50
CA PRO A 155 -3.12 -19.55 19.12
C PRO A 155 -3.07 -19.35 17.60
N ILE A 156 -2.84 -20.43 16.84
CA ILE A 156 -2.81 -20.40 15.37
C ILE A 156 -4.21 -20.11 14.81
N PHE A 157 -5.25 -20.80 15.31
CA PHE A 157 -6.63 -20.55 14.87
C PHE A 157 -7.11 -19.15 15.26
N ALA A 158 -6.75 -18.70 16.45
CA ALA A 158 -7.09 -17.37 16.94
C ALA A 158 -6.46 -16.28 16.08
N ALA A 159 -5.14 -16.32 15.88
CA ALA A 159 -4.41 -15.34 15.09
C ALA A 159 -4.84 -15.33 13.62
N ALA A 160 -5.17 -16.49 13.04
CA ALA A 160 -5.65 -16.59 11.66
C ALA A 160 -7.09 -16.10 11.47
N GLY A 161 -7.84 -15.82 12.55
CA GLY A 161 -9.26 -15.48 12.49
C GLY A 161 -10.18 -16.66 12.17
N HIS A 162 -9.69 -17.90 12.34
CA HIS A 162 -10.45 -19.13 12.10
C HIS A 162 -11.30 -19.47 13.33
N TYR A 163 -12.16 -18.53 13.73
CA TYR A 163 -12.83 -18.54 15.05
C TYR A 163 -13.74 -19.74 15.30
N ASN A 164 -14.33 -20.36 14.27
CA ASN A 164 -15.12 -21.57 14.45
C ASN A 164 -14.26 -22.75 14.87
N TYR A 165 -13.07 -22.90 14.27
CA TYR A 165 -12.10 -23.92 14.68
C TYR A 165 -11.55 -23.61 16.07
N LEU A 166 -11.26 -22.34 16.38
CA LEU A 166 -10.85 -21.91 17.72
C LEU A 166 -11.88 -22.31 18.78
N LYS A 167 -13.15 -21.95 18.59
CA LYS A 167 -14.24 -22.25 19.54
C LYS A 167 -14.39 -23.75 19.77
N SER A 168 -14.47 -24.54 18.71
CA SER A 168 -14.63 -25.99 18.83
C SER A 168 -13.43 -26.65 19.47
N ALA A 169 -12.20 -26.25 19.11
CA ALA A 169 -10.98 -26.81 19.69
C ALA A 169 -10.81 -26.40 21.16
N TYR A 170 -11.13 -25.15 21.51
CA TYR A 170 -11.07 -24.66 22.90
C TYR A 170 -12.05 -25.42 23.79
N PHE A 171 -13.31 -25.55 23.35
CA PHE A 171 -14.32 -26.33 24.07
C PHE A 171 -13.93 -27.80 24.20
N TYR A 172 -13.42 -28.40 23.11
CA TYR A 172 -12.95 -29.78 23.12
C TYR A 172 -11.83 -29.99 24.16
N VAL A 173 -10.78 -29.16 24.15
CA VAL A 173 -9.67 -29.27 25.10
C VAL A 173 -10.18 -29.11 26.54
N GLN A 174 -11.07 -28.16 26.79
CA GLN A 174 -11.65 -27.92 28.12
C GLN A 174 -12.39 -29.15 28.66
N GLU A 175 -13.25 -29.77 27.85
CA GLU A 175 -14.00 -30.96 28.25
C GLU A 175 -13.08 -32.18 28.41
N MET A 176 -12.13 -32.35 27.48
CA MET A 176 -11.22 -33.50 27.50
C MET A 176 -10.21 -33.45 28.65
N CYS A 177 -9.81 -32.26 29.11
CA CYS A 177 -8.98 -32.12 30.32
C CYS A 177 -9.71 -32.58 31.60
N GLN A 178 -11.05 -32.63 31.60
CA GLN A 178 -11.85 -33.11 32.73
C GLN A 178 -12.30 -34.57 32.55
N LEU A 179 -11.87 -35.23 31.47
CA LEU A 179 -12.32 -36.56 31.11
C LEU A 179 -12.00 -37.60 32.18
N GLU A 180 -10.79 -37.54 32.76
CA GLU A 180 -10.36 -38.46 33.83
C GLU A 180 -11.28 -38.39 35.06
N ALA A 181 -11.72 -37.18 35.42
CA ALA A 181 -12.58 -36.97 36.58
C ALA A 181 -14.06 -37.26 36.29
N ARG A 182 -14.57 -36.91 35.10
CA ARG A 182 -16.00 -37.04 34.75
C ARG A 182 -16.36 -38.42 34.18
N HIS A 183 -15.45 -39.03 33.42
CA HIS A 183 -15.65 -40.28 32.70
C HIS A 183 -14.37 -41.14 32.71
N PRO A 184 -13.96 -41.66 33.88
CA PRO A 184 -12.71 -42.39 34.05
C PRO A 184 -12.59 -43.63 33.16
N ASP A 185 -13.71 -44.30 32.85
CA ASP A 185 -13.76 -45.46 31.94
C ASP A 185 -13.46 -45.08 30.48
N VAL A 186 -13.91 -43.91 30.03
CA VAL A 186 -13.61 -43.37 28.71
C VAL A 186 -12.16 -42.89 28.66
N TYR A 187 -11.68 -42.26 29.73
CA TYR A 187 -10.28 -41.83 29.84
C TYR A 187 -9.30 -43.00 29.77
N ASP A 188 -9.57 -44.11 30.46
CA ASP A 188 -8.76 -45.33 30.37
C ASP A 188 -8.71 -45.87 28.93
N LYS A 189 -9.86 -45.96 28.25
CA LYS A 189 -9.91 -46.34 26.83
C LYS A 189 -9.09 -45.40 25.95
N PHE A 190 -9.23 -44.09 26.13
CA PHE A 190 -8.51 -43.10 25.32
C PHE A 190 -7.00 -43.15 25.57
N SER A 191 -6.58 -43.34 26.82
CA SER A 191 -5.19 -43.52 27.24
C SER A 191 -4.57 -44.79 26.65
N ARG A 192 -5.37 -45.83 26.40
CA ARG A 192 -4.98 -47.02 25.64
C ARG A 192 -5.01 -46.84 24.11
N GLY A 193 -5.30 -45.63 23.62
CA GLY A 193 -5.29 -45.28 22.20
C GLY A 193 -6.60 -45.51 21.45
N TYR A 194 -7.73 -45.74 22.14
CA TYR A 194 -9.02 -46.01 21.48
C TYR A 194 -9.68 -44.75 20.89
N HIS A 195 -9.07 -43.58 21.03
CA HIS A 195 -9.52 -42.34 20.39
C HIS A 195 -9.12 -42.26 18.90
N VAL A 196 -8.22 -43.13 18.44
CA VAL A 196 -7.86 -43.28 17.02
C VAL A 196 -8.32 -44.61 16.46
N ILE A 197 -8.54 -44.65 15.15
CA ILE A 197 -8.90 -45.86 14.44
C ILE A 197 -7.62 -46.53 13.92
N ARG A 198 -7.50 -47.83 14.19
CA ARG A 198 -6.40 -48.68 13.70
C ARG A 198 -6.98 -49.77 12.82
N ARG A 199 -6.39 -49.97 11.64
CA ARG A 199 -6.74 -51.08 10.71
C ARG A 199 -5.78 -52.25 10.80
N SER A 200 -4.64 -52.06 11.45
CA SER A 200 -3.63 -53.07 11.72
C SER A 200 -3.04 -52.85 13.11
N ASN A 201 -2.44 -53.90 13.67
CA ASN A 201 -1.75 -53.84 14.95
C ASN A 201 -0.35 -53.19 14.88
N GLN A 202 0.07 -52.74 13.69
CA GLN A 202 1.35 -52.08 13.51
C GLN A 202 1.44 -50.80 14.34
N CYS A 203 2.62 -50.55 14.90
CA CYS A 203 2.93 -49.25 15.50
C CYS A 203 2.80 -48.16 14.42
N TRP A 204 2.38 -46.94 14.80
CA TRP A 204 2.20 -45.81 13.88
C TRP A 204 1.03 -45.95 12.86
N ALA A 205 0.15 -46.94 13.02
CA ALA A 205 -0.99 -47.17 12.14
C ALA A 205 -2.28 -46.39 12.50
N GLY A 206 -2.27 -45.64 13.60
CA GLY A 206 -3.42 -44.86 14.06
C GLY A 206 -3.80 -43.73 13.09
N LEU A 207 -5.10 -43.57 12.86
CA LEU A 207 -5.68 -42.52 12.04
C LEU A 207 -6.86 -41.89 12.78
N SER A 208 -7.05 -40.58 12.62
CA SER A 208 -8.25 -39.92 13.12
C SER A 208 -9.51 -40.49 12.45
N SER A 209 -10.62 -40.49 13.19
CA SER A 209 -11.91 -40.98 12.70
C SER A 209 -12.36 -40.26 11.43
N ASP A 210 -12.23 -38.92 11.42
CA ASP A 210 -12.53 -38.07 10.26
C ASP A 210 -11.72 -38.48 9.02
N LEU A 211 -10.42 -38.75 9.17
CA LEU A 211 -9.56 -39.15 8.05
C LEU A 211 -9.94 -40.54 7.53
N VAL A 212 -10.30 -41.48 8.41
CA VAL A 212 -10.78 -42.81 8.02
C VAL A 212 -12.11 -42.73 7.29
N ILE A 213 -13.05 -41.91 7.77
CA ILE A 213 -14.33 -41.66 7.12
C ILE A 213 -14.10 -41.07 5.73
N GLU A 214 -13.24 -40.06 5.60
CA GLU A 214 -12.97 -39.44 4.30
C GLU A 214 -12.29 -40.42 3.33
N GLN A 215 -11.30 -41.19 3.79
CA GLN A 215 -10.54 -42.12 2.94
C GLN A 215 -11.29 -43.38 2.54
N THR A 216 -12.28 -43.81 3.33
CA THR A 216 -13.07 -45.02 3.07
C THR A 216 -14.47 -44.71 2.61
N LEU A 217 -15.29 -44.10 3.46
CA LEU A 217 -16.70 -43.87 3.17
C LEU A 217 -16.89 -42.76 2.13
N MET A 218 -16.33 -41.57 2.36
CA MET A 218 -16.55 -40.46 1.41
C MET A 218 -15.88 -40.71 0.07
N ARG A 219 -14.73 -41.38 0.05
CA ARG A 219 -14.06 -41.76 -1.20
C ARG A 219 -14.93 -42.70 -2.04
N SER A 220 -15.57 -43.71 -1.46
CA SER A 220 -16.45 -44.62 -2.20
C SER A 220 -17.73 -43.93 -2.67
N LEU A 221 -18.23 -42.95 -1.91
CA LEU A 221 -19.37 -42.10 -2.30
C LEU A 221 -19.05 -41.15 -3.47
N LYS A 222 -17.80 -40.69 -3.58
CA LYS A 222 -17.34 -39.66 -4.54
C LYS A 222 -16.64 -40.23 -5.78
N SER A 223 -16.25 -41.49 -5.79
CA SER A 223 -15.67 -42.16 -6.96
C SER A 223 -16.72 -42.44 -8.04
N SER A 224 -16.28 -42.68 -9.28
CA SER A 224 -17.15 -43.10 -10.39
C SER A 224 -17.96 -44.35 -10.00
N GLY A 225 -19.30 -44.28 -10.11
CA GLY A 225 -20.23 -45.30 -9.61
C GLY A 225 -20.72 -45.08 -8.16
N GLY A 226 -20.26 -44.01 -7.50
CA GLY A 226 -20.72 -43.59 -6.17
C GLY A 226 -21.89 -42.61 -6.19
N LEU A 227 -22.47 -42.36 -5.01
CA LEU A 227 -23.70 -41.59 -4.80
C LEU A 227 -23.65 -40.12 -5.24
N THR A 228 -22.47 -39.50 -5.35
CA THR A 228 -22.34 -38.04 -5.47
C THR A 228 -21.90 -37.54 -6.86
N HIS A 229 -21.69 -38.43 -7.83
CA HIS A 229 -21.25 -38.08 -9.17
C HIS A 229 -22.37 -38.28 -10.20
N GLY A 230 -23.11 -37.22 -10.54
CA GLY A 230 -24.21 -37.24 -11.53
C GLY A 230 -25.44 -36.43 -11.10
N SER A 231 -26.41 -36.26 -12.00
CA SER A 231 -27.70 -35.60 -11.73
C SER A 231 -28.60 -36.53 -10.88
N GLY A 232 -28.59 -36.33 -9.56
CA GLY A 232 -29.58 -36.82 -8.58
C GLY A 232 -30.00 -38.30 -8.69
N MET A 233 -29.44 -39.17 -7.83
CA MET A 233 -29.97 -40.53 -7.64
C MET A 233 -31.39 -40.51 -7.04
N THR A 234 -32.25 -41.43 -7.51
CA THR A 234 -33.56 -41.68 -6.88
C THR A 234 -33.41 -42.40 -5.53
N GLU A 235 -34.45 -42.41 -4.70
CA GLU A 235 -34.49 -43.15 -3.43
C GLU A 235 -34.15 -44.63 -3.62
N GLU A 236 -34.67 -45.26 -4.66
CA GLU A 236 -34.46 -46.67 -4.96
C GLU A 236 -32.99 -46.97 -5.29
N MET A 237 -32.34 -46.08 -6.05
CA MET A 237 -30.92 -46.19 -6.35
C MET A 237 -30.04 -46.02 -5.10
N ARG A 238 -30.43 -45.12 -4.18
CA ARG A 238 -29.75 -44.96 -2.89
C ARG A 238 -29.90 -46.20 -2.02
N ALA A 239 -31.09 -46.78 -1.97
CA ALA A 239 -31.35 -48.01 -1.22
C ALA A 239 -30.54 -49.18 -1.79
N LEU A 240 -30.53 -49.37 -3.11
CA LEU A 240 -29.74 -50.41 -3.78
C LEU A 240 -28.24 -50.24 -3.51
N TRP A 241 -27.70 -49.02 -3.60
CA TRP A 241 -26.29 -48.76 -3.29
C TRP A 241 -25.98 -49.06 -1.83
N THR A 242 -26.85 -48.64 -0.89
CA THR A 242 -26.67 -48.87 0.55
C THR A 242 -26.72 -50.36 0.91
N MET A 243 -27.56 -51.13 0.24
CA MET A 243 -27.69 -52.58 0.47
C MET A 243 -26.57 -53.39 -0.20
N SER A 244 -26.01 -52.90 -1.31
CA SER A 244 -24.94 -53.60 -2.04
C SER A 244 -23.53 -53.28 -1.55
N ILE A 245 -23.29 -52.08 -0.97
CA ILE A 245 -21.97 -51.67 -0.49
C ILE A 245 -21.32 -52.62 0.54
N PRO A 246 -22.03 -53.32 1.45
CA PRO A 246 -21.41 -54.28 2.37
C PRO A 246 -21.08 -55.62 1.70
N ILE A 247 -21.83 -55.98 0.64
CA ILE A 247 -21.70 -57.25 -0.10
C ILE A 247 -20.58 -57.19 -1.14
N THR A 248 -20.38 -56.02 -1.75
CA THR A 248 -19.38 -55.82 -2.83
C THR A 248 -17.93 -56.12 -2.39
N PRO A 249 -17.49 -55.76 -1.16
CA PRO A 249 -16.20 -56.16 -0.60
C PRO A 249 -16.03 -57.68 -0.49
N GLU A 250 -17.07 -58.43 -0.16
CA GLU A 250 -17.01 -59.90 -0.05
C GLU A 250 -16.77 -60.52 -1.43
N TYR A 251 -17.46 -60.04 -2.47
CA TYR A 251 -17.19 -60.45 -3.86
C TYR A 251 -15.77 -60.07 -4.30
N ASN A 252 -15.28 -58.88 -3.95
CA ASN A 252 -13.92 -58.47 -4.30
C ASN A 252 -12.87 -59.34 -3.58
N ASN A 253 -13.08 -59.66 -2.31
CA ASN A 253 -12.21 -60.58 -1.56
C ASN A 253 -12.25 -61.98 -2.18
N ALA A 254 -13.43 -62.51 -2.48
CA ALA A 254 -13.58 -63.81 -3.14
C ALA A 254 -12.92 -63.84 -4.53
N MET A 255 -13.00 -62.75 -5.30
CA MET A 255 -12.30 -62.63 -6.59
C MET A 255 -10.78 -62.51 -6.43
N GLN A 256 -10.28 -61.89 -5.37
CA GLN A 256 -8.85 -61.85 -5.07
C GLN A 256 -8.32 -63.22 -4.66
N GLU A 257 -9.06 -63.93 -3.81
CA GLU A 257 -8.76 -65.32 -3.43
C GLU A 257 -8.82 -66.26 -4.65
N PHE A 258 -9.85 -66.14 -5.48
CA PHE A 258 -10.01 -66.95 -6.69
C PHE A 258 -8.88 -66.76 -7.71
N ASN A 259 -8.33 -65.54 -7.82
CA ASN A 259 -7.25 -65.23 -8.76
C ASN A 259 -5.84 -65.36 -8.15
N ASP A 260 -5.70 -65.76 -6.88
CA ASP A 260 -4.44 -65.69 -6.12
C ASP A 260 -3.76 -64.29 -6.17
N LEU A 261 -4.55 -63.24 -6.43
CA LEU A 261 -4.09 -61.86 -6.50
C LEU A 261 -4.48 -61.18 -5.19
N THR A 262 -3.76 -61.49 -4.12
CA THR A 262 -3.88 -60.73 -2.87
C THR A 262 -3.21 -59.36 -3.07
N TYR A 263 -3.97 -58.27 -2.93
CA TYR A 263 -3.37 -56.94 -2.78
C TYR A 263 -2.60 -56.90 -1.46
N THR A 264 -1.32 -57.30 -1.49
CA THR A 264 -0.45 -57.20 -0.33
C THR A 264 -0.22 -55.74 -0.01
N THR A 265 -0.60 -55.34 1.20
CA THR A 265 -0.14 -54.08 1.77
C THR A 265 1.34 -54.24 2.07
N ARG A 266 2.22 -53.60 1.29
CA ARG A 266 3.64 -53.52 1.64
C ARG A 266 3.78 -52.78 2.97
N GLU A 267 4.70 -53.25 3.82
CA GLU A 267 5.07 -52.53 5.06
C GLU A 267 5.67 -51.15 4.77
N GLN A 268 6.23 -50.96 3.57
CA GLN A 268 6.81 -49.69 3.15
C GLN A 268 5.72 -48.64 2.86
N HIS A 269 5.80 -47.51 3.55
CA HIS A 269 4.88 -46.39 3.36
C HIS A 269 4.93 -45.86 1.91
N ARG A 270 3.78 -45.51 1.33
CA ARG A 270 3.66 -45.04 -0.07
C ARG A 270 4.61 -43.88 -0.43
N GLU A 271 4.84 -42.99 0.54
CA GLU A 271 5.72 -41.83 0.36
C GLU A 271 7.23 -42.19 0.40
N SER A 272 7.59 -43.42 0.79
CA SER A 272 8.98 -43.92 0.89
C SER A 272 9.43 -44.70 -0.34
N THR A 273 8.69 -44.62 -1.45
CA THR A 273 9.06 -45.28 -2.71
C THR A 273 10.19 -44.52 -3.41
N GLU A 274 11.11 -45.22 -4.08
CA GLU A 274 12.25 -44.58 -4.78
C GLU A 274 11.81 -43.50 -5.77
N ALA A 275 10.74 -43.76 -6.53
CA ALA A 275 10.20 -42.80 -7.48
C ALA A 275 9.69 -41.52 -6.78
N ARG A 276 9.12 -41.64 -5.58
CA ARG A 276 8.69 -40.51 -4.77
C ARG A 276 9.89 -39.74 -4.23
N MET A 277 10.88 -40.44 -3.68
CA MET A 277 12.12 -39.85 -3.16
C MET A 277 12.88 -39.06 -4.24
N LYS A 278 13.03 -39.62 -5.45
CA LYS A 278 13.65 -38.94 -6.60
C LYS A 278 12.89 -37.67 -6.99
N ARG A 279 11.56 -37.71 -6.98
CA ARG A 279 10.73 -36.53 -7.28
C ARG A 279 10.88 -35.46 -6.20
N ASP A 280 10.79 -35.84 -4.93
CA ASP A 280 10.92 -34.90 -3.82
C ASP A 280 12.32 -34.28 -3.78
N HIS A 281 13.38 -35.03 -4.10
CA HIS A 281 14.73 -34.49 -4.26
C HIS A 281 14.83 -33.46 -5.40
N SER A 282 14.26 -33.76 -6.58
CA SER A 282 14.20 -32.78 -7.68
C SER A 282 13.43 -31.52 -7.30
N ASP A 283 12.34 -31.66 -6.57
CA ASP A 283 11.51 -30.54 -6.12
C ASP A 283 12.20 -29.71 -5.02
N LEU A 284 12.98 -30.35 -4.13
CA LEU A 284 13.84 -29.67 -3.15
C LEU A 284 14.87 -28.78 -3.84
N GLU A 285 15.58 -29.29 -4.86
CA GLU A 285 16.61 -28.50 -5.56
C GLU A 285 16.02 -27.25 -6.23
N LYS A 286 14.85 -27.35 -6.87
CA LYS A 286 14.18 -26.19 -7.47
C LYS A 286 13.77 -25.14 -6.42
N ILE A 287 13.27 -25.59 -5.26
CA ILE A 287 12.90 -24.68 -4.16
C ILE A 287 14.14 -24.05 -3.54
N LYS A 288 15.23 -24.83 -3.37
CA LYS A 288 16.52 -24.37 -2.85
C LYS A 288 17.15 -23.32 -3.76
N GLU A 289 17.17 -23.56 -5.07
CA GLU A 289 17.60 -22.58 -6.08
C GLU A 289 16.79 -21.29 -5.94
N LYS A 290 15.45 -21.40 -5.83
CA LYS A 290 14.60 -20.23 -5.62
C LYS A 290 14.98 -19.48 -4.36
N LEU A 291 15.04 -20.15 -3.20
CA LEU A 291 15.36 -19.56 -1.89
C LEU A 291 16.76 -18.96 -1.81
N SER A 292 17.73 -19.46 -2.58
CA SER A 292 19.09 -18.89 -2.65
C SER A 292 19.09 -17.43 -3.14
N THR A 293 18.11 -17.07 -3.99
CA THR A 293 17.93 -15.70 -4.51
C THR A 293 17.05 -14.82 -3.62
N CYS A 294 16.37 -15.40 -2.62
CA CYS A 294 15.36 -14.72 -1.80
C CYS A 294 15.39 -15.21 -0.34
N ILE A 295 16.47 -14.92 0.36
CA ILE A 295 16.75 -15.46 1.69
C ILE A 295 15.85 -14.80 2.75
N PRO A 296 15.08 -15.60 3.54
CA PRO A 296 14.21 -15.08 4.59
C PRO A 296 14.96 -14.56 5.83
N PHE A 297 16.15 -15.10 6.11
CA PHE A 297 16.95 -14.82 7.32
C PHE A 297 17.94 -13.65 7.18
N SER A 298 17.54 -12.62 6.46
CA SER A 298 18.37 -11.43 6.22
C SER A 298 18.26 -10.41 7.38
N PRO A 299 19.34 -9.66 7.68
CA PRO A 299 19.40 -8.65 8.74
C PRO A 299 18.59 -7.38 8.45
N ASP A 300 17.97 -7.27 7.28
CA ASP A 300 17.06 -6.15 6.97
C ASP A 300 15.85 -6.18 7.93
N PRO A 301 15.67 -5.14 8.78
CA PRO A 301 14.67 -5.13 9.85
C PRO A 301 13.23 -5.15 9.35
N SER A 302 13.00 -4.87 8.07
CA SER A 302 11.68 -4.85 7.46
C SER A 302 10.97 -6.22 7.50
N GLN A 303 9.64 -6.19 7.65
CA GLN A 303 8.81 -7.36 7.39
C GLN A 303 8.43 -7.34 5.91
N ARG A 304 8.82 -8.33 5.10
CA ARG A 304 8.66 -8.26 3.65
C ARG A 304 8.29 -9.60 3.01
N ASN A 305 7.73 -9.50 1.81
CA ASN A 305 7.65 -10.62 0.89
C ASN A 305 9.04 -10.95 0.37
N ILE A 306 9.50 -12.18 0.60
CA ILE A 306 10.89 -12.55 0.28
C ILE A 306 11.12 -12.68 -1.23
N ILE A 307 10.08 -12.94 -2.03
CA ILE A 307 10.20 -13.08 -3.49
C ILE A 307 10.21 -11.72 -4.18
N THR A 308 9.32 -10.81 -3.77
CA THR A 308 9.14 -9.52 -4.44
C THR A 308 9.88 -8.37 -3.77
N GLY A 309 10.40 -8.57 -2.55
CA GLY A 309 11.00 -7.51 -1.73
C GLY A 309 9.97 -6.53 -1.13
N LEU A 310 8.66 -6.76 -1.32
CA LEU A 310 7.58 -5.89 -0.84
C LEU A 310 7.61 -5.77 0.69
N VAL A 311 7.96 -4.60 1.21
CA VAL A 311 7.94 -4.29 2.64
C VAL A 311 6.52 -4.01 3.12
N ALA A 312 6.15 -4.64 4.23
CA ALA A 312 4.86 -4.49 4.90
C ALA A 312 4.75 -3.14 5.62
N LYS A 313 3.52 -2.65 5.79
CA LYS A 313 3.21 -1.47 6.60
C LYS A 313 3.52 -1.69 8.08
N GLU A 314 3.70 -0.59 8.81
CA GLU A 314 3.96 -0.62 10.25
C GLU A 314 2.88 -1.35 11.07
N ASP A 315 1.64 -1.37 10.59
CA ASP A 315 0.52 -2.00 11.29
C ASP A 315 0.40 -3.51 11.06
N VAL A 316 1.25 -4.12 10.22
CA VAL A 316 1.32 -5.57 10.02
C VAL A 316 2.02 -6.21 11.21
N ASN A 317 1.33 -7.12 11.90
CA ASN A 317 1.80 -7.74 13.15
C ASN A 317 1.82 -9.27 13.10
N VAL A 318 1.73 -9.91 11.92
CA VAL A 318 1.70 -11.39 11.83
C VAL A 318 2.98 -12.08 12.31
N HIS A 319 4.09 -11.36 12.45
CA HIS A 319 5.31 -11.89 13.11
C HIS A 319 5.10 -12.15 14.61
N GLU A 320 4.07 -11.57 15.22
CA GLU A 320 3.68 -11.73 16.63
C GLU A 320 2.41 -12.58 16.78
N TYR A 321 2.15 -13.50 15.83
CA TYR A 321 0.89 -14.28 15.78
C TYR A 321 0.54 -14.96 17.11
N GLU A 322 1.53 -15.44 17.86
CA GLU A 322 1.31 -16.14 19.12
C GLU A 322 0.79 -15.19 20.21
N THR A 323 1.35 -13.99 20.32
CA THR A 323 0.87 -12.93 21.22
C THR A 323 -0.57 -12.56 20.88
N VAL A 324 -0.84 -12.26 19.60
CA VAL A 324 -2.20 -11.93 19.12
C VAL A 324 -3.18 -13.07 19.40
N GLY A 325 -2.76 -14.32 19.16
CA GLY A 325 -3.59 -15.50 19.41
C GLY A 325 -3.91 -15.67 20.88
N ASN A 326 -2.93 -15.50 21.77
CA ASN A 326 -3.11 -15.63 23.22
C ASN A 326 -4.01 -14.52 23.78
N GLU A 327 -3.87 -13.27 23.34
CA GLU A 327 -4.78 -12.18 23.73
C GLU A 327 -6.25 -12.43 23.36
N ILE A 328 -6.49 -13.11 22.23
CA ILE A 328 -7.84 -13.53 21.83
C ILE A 328 -8.35 -14.65 22.74
N ILE A 329 -7.50 -15.62 23.07
CA ILE A 329 -7.85 -16.75 23.95
C ILE A 329 -8.15 -16.27 25.36
N GLU A 330 -7.39 -15.32 25.91
CA GLU A 330 -7.64 -14.73 27.23
C GLU A 330 -9.03 -14.11 27.33
N LYS A 331 -9.54 -13.50 26.26
CA LYS A 331 -10.91 -12.96 26.21
C LYS A 331 -11.98 -14.03 26.33
N MET A 332 -11.64 -15.30 26.09
CA MET A 332 -12.53 -16.46 26.22
C MET A 332 -12.65 -17.00 27.64
N VAL A 333 -11.69 -16.70 28.51
CA VAL A 333 -11.67 -17.19 29.89
C VAL A 333 -12.89 -16.69 30.66
N GLY A 334 -13.55 -17.59 31.39
CA GLY A 334 -14.72 -17.28 32.23
C GLY A 334 -16.02 -16.98 31.47
N LYS A 335 -16.06 -17.19 30.15
CA LYS A 335 -17.25 -16.89 29.32
C LYS A 335 -17.74 -18.11 28.55
N PRO A 336 -19.05 -18.21 28.25
CA PRO A 336 -19.58 -19.27 27.39
C PRO A 336 -18.99 -19.21 25.97
N VAL A 337 -18.34 -20.28 25.52
CA VAL A 337 -17.60 -20.37 24.24
C VAL A 337 -18.43 -19.91 23.04
N PHE A 338 -19.71 -20.30 22.99
CA PHE A 338 -20.60 -19.96 21.88
C PHE A 338 -21.25 -18.56 22.00
N GLY A 339 -21.21 -17.94 23.18
CA GLY A 339 -21.73 -16.58 23.41
C GLY A 339 -20.75 -15.46 23.04
N ILE A 340 -19.48 -15.79 22.75
CA ILE A 340 -18.44 -14.82 22.42
C ILE A 340 -18.46 -14.50 20.93
N SER A 341 -18.38 -13.22 20.60
CA SER A 341 -18.23 -12.73 19.22
C SER A 341 -16.87 -12.05 19.05
N PHE A 342 -16.16 -12.40 17.99
CA PHE A 342 -14.85 -11.84 17.66
C PHE A 342 -14.97 -10.87 16.48
N LYS A 343 -14.19 -9.79 16.50
CA LYS A 343 -14.14 -8.84 15.39
C LYS A 343 -13.01 -9.24 14.45
N ARG A 344 -13.17 -8.99 13.15
CA ARG A 344 -12.06 -9.21 12.17
C ARG A 344 -10.81 -8.40 12.46
N LYS A 345 -10.93 -7.29 13.20
CA LYS A 345 -9.78 -6.47 13.60
C LYS A 345 -8.93 -7.10 14.71
N ASP A 346 -9.45 -8.13 15.38
CA ASP A 346 -8.75 -8.77 16.50
C ASP A 346 -7.71 -9.80 16.00
N GLN A 347 -7.85 -10.32 14.78
CA GLN A 347 -6.93 -11.29 14.18
C GLN A 347 -5.60 -10.64 13.77
N ALA A 348 -4.55 -11.45 13.55
CA ALA A 348 -3.27 -10.96 13.06
C ALA A 348 -3.39 -10.37 11.65
N LYS A 349 -2.78 -9.21 11.43
CA LYS A 349 -2.74 -8.53 10.14
C LYS A 349 -1.61 -9.12 9.30
N THR A 350 -1.98 -9.73 8.18
CA THR A 350 -1.06 -10.40 7.25
C THR A 350 -0.55 -9.44 6.18
N LEU A 351 0.49 -9.84 5.44
CA LEU A 351 1.03 -9.04 4.34
C LEU A 351 0.04 -8.90 3.16
N ALA A 352 -0.95 -9.81 3.04
CA ALA A 352 -1.95 -9.79 1.99
C ALA A 352 -3.16 -8.89 2.28
N HIS A 353 -3.27 -8.33 3.49
CA HIS A 353 -4.38 -7.45 3.88
C HIS A 353 -4.49 -6.17 3.01
N GLU A 354 -3.55 -5.98 2.08
CA GLU A 354 -3.51 -4.92 1.09
C GLU A 354 -4.36 -5.17 -0.18
N SER A 355 -4.75 -6.40 -0.56
CA SER A 355 -5.47 -6.60 -1.84
C SER A 355 -6.93 -6.14 -1.82
N THR A 356 -7.46 -5.72 -0.67
CA THR A 356 -8.85 -5.23 -0.56
C THR A 356 -8.86 -3.88 0.15
N ILE A 357 -8.86 -2.82 -0.66
CA ILE A 357 -8.97 -1.44 -0.20
C ILE A 357 -10.33 -1.27 0.48
N LYS A 358 -10.34 -1.00 1.78
CA LYS A 358 -11.51 -0.42 2.45
C LYS A 358 -11.34 1.10 2.44
N PHE A 359 -12.28 1.78 1.80
CA PHE A 359 -12.46 3.22 1.93
C PHE A 359 -12.69 3.56 3.41
N ALA A 360 -11.93 4.53 3.90
CA ALA A 360 -12.04 5.02 5.27
C ALA A 360 -13.46 5.54 5.53
N GLN A 361 -14.06 5.09 6.64
CA GLN A 361 -15.29 5.68 7.17
C GLN A 361 -14.93 6.77 8.18
N GLY A 362 -15.52 7.94 7.98
CA GLY A 362 -15.51 9.04 8.94
C GLY A 362 -16.37 10.21 8.46
N ARG A 363 -17.65 9.93 8.14
CA ARG A 363 -18.72 10.88 7.72
C ARG A 363 -18.26 12.03 6.79
N THR A 364 -18.31 11.78 5.49
CA THR A 364 -18.37 12.84 4.48
C THR A 364 -19.69 13.59 4.60
N ILE A 365 -19.65 14.85 5.03
CA ILE A 365 -20.76 15.76 4.78
C ILE A 365 -20.61 16.21 3.34
N ASP A 366 -21.63 15.93 2.51
CA ASP A 366 -21.67 16.36 1.12
C ASP A 366 -21.50 17.89 1.05
N PRO A 367 -20.43 18.42 0.40
CA PRO A 367 -20.22 19.85 0.23
C PRO A 367 -21.41 20.54 -0.46
N ALA A 368 -22.15 19.83 -1.32
CA ALA A 368 -23.35 20.36 -1.96
C ALA A 368 -24.50 20.56 -0.95
N LEU A 369 -24.65 19.63 0.00
CA LEU A 369 -25.65 19.69 1.07
C LEU A 369 -25.33 20.78 2.10
N LEU A 370 -24.05 20.96 2.44
CA LEU A 370 -23.57 22.08 3.26
C LEU A 370 -23.87 23.42 2.59
N PHE A 371 -23.55 23.54 1.30
CA PHE A 371 -23.79 24.73 0.50
C PHE A 371 -25.27 25.12 0.41
N GLN A 372 -26.16 24.14 0.21
CA GLN A 372 -27.61 24.36 0.22
C GLN A 372 -28.12 24.85 1.58
N ARG A 373 -27.60 24.31 2.69
CA ARG A 373 -27.97 24.75 4.04
C ARG A 373 -27.57 26.19 4.30
N PHE A 374 -26.42 26.65 3.79
CA PHE A 374 -25.96 28.04 3.96
C PHE A 374 -26.88 29.06 3.28
N LEU A 375 -27.35 28.80 2.04
CA LEU A 375 -28.23 29.71 1.30
C LEU A 375 -29.61 29.88 1.96
N VAL A 376 -30.11 28.86 2.66
CA VAL A 376 -31.35 28.93 3.42
C VAL A 376 -31.16 29.70 4.73
N LEU A 377 -29.97 29.60 5.34
CA LEU A 377 -29.65 30.23 6.62
C LEU A 377 -29.36 31.72 6.53
N SER A 378 -28.76 32.19 5.43
CA SER A 378 -28.59 33.63 5.19
C SER A 378 -29.92 34.38 5.03
N LYS A 379 -31.04 33.67 4.88
CA LYS A 379 -32.40 34.24 4.87
C LYS A 379 -33.11 34.19 6.23
N THR A 380 -32.59 33.44 7.21
CA THR A 380 -33.28 33.16 8.48
C THR A 380 -32.57 33.69 9.73
N ARG A 381 -31.32 34.20 9.62
CA ARG A 381 -30.56 34.84 10.72
C ARG A 381 -29.73 36.03 10.22
N ASP A 382 -29.37 36.95 11.12
CA ASP A 382 -28.55 38.18 10.92
C ASP A 382 -27.09 37.98 10.41
N LEU A 383 -26.77 36.85 9.76
CA LEU A 383 -25.45 36.67 9.14
C LEU A 383 -25.45 37.30 7.76
N SER A 384 -24.63 38.34 7.55
CA SER A 384 -24.45 38.90 6.22
C SER A 384 -23.90 37.82 5.28
N LEU A 385 -24.45 37.74 4.07
CA LEU A 385 -24.05 36.74 3.10
C LEU A 385 -22.59 36.93 2.64
N GLU A 386 -22.07 38.15 2.74
CA GLU A 386 -20.66 38.46 2.51
C GLU A 386 -19.75 37.83 3.59
N ASP A 387 -20.15 37.87 4.86
CA ASP A 387 -19.41 37.20 5.95
C ASP A 387 -19.35 35.70 5.74
N VAL A 388 -20.42 35.08 5.26
CA VAL A 388 -20.45 33.64 4.93
C VAL A 388 -19.49 33.32 3.78
N MET A 389 -19.42 34.18 2.75
CA MET A 389 -18.54 33.98 1.59
C MET A 389 -17.05 34.14 1.93
N SER A 390 -16.73 34.64 3.12
CA SER A 390 -15.37 34.68 3.65
C SER A 390 -14.86 33.31 4.16
N TYR A 391 -15.72 32.29 4.21
CA TYR A 391 -15.39 30.90 4.56
C TYR A 391 -15.32 30.01 3.30
N GLU A 392 -14.61 28.88 3.40
CA GLU A 392 -14.44 27.96 2.26
C GLU A 392 -15.71 27.18 1.92
N LEU A 393 -16.62 27.02 2.89
CA LEU A 393 -17.89 26.29 2.74
C LEU A 393 -17.69 24.84 2.27
N SER A 394 -16.50 24.30 2.51
CA SER A 394 -16.05 22.96 2.15
C SER A 394 -14.90 22.55 3.09
N PRO A 395 -14.60 21.25 3.27
CA PRO A 395 -13.56 20.79 4.20
C PRO A 395 -12.15 21.30 3.88
N PHE A 396 -11.91 21.75 2.65
CA PHE A 396 -10.66 22.33 2.16
C PHE A 396 -10.95 23.30 0.99
N PRO A 397 -10.06 24.26 0.66
CA PRO A 397 -10.25 25.21 -0.44
C PRO A 397 -10.30 24.55 -1.81
N THR A 398 -11.48 24.10 -2.23
CA THR A 398 -11.65 23.32 -3.47
C THR A 398 -11.23 24.07 -4.74
N ALA A 399 -11.09 25.40 -4.75
CA ALA A 399 -10.53 26.12 -5.90
C ALA A 399 -9.03 25.86 -6.13
N LEU A 400 -8.30 25.48 -5.07
CA LEU A 400 -6.85 25.28 -5.04
C LEU A 400 -6.44 23.85 -4.65
N PHE A 401 -7.38 23.00 -4.24
CA PHE A 401 -7.05 21.63 -3.82
C PHE A 401 -8.09 20.65 -4.39
N GLU A 402 -7.65 19.47 -4.83
CA GLU A 402 -8.54 18.40 -5.33
C GLU A 402 -8.94 17.43 -4.22
N ALA A 403 -8.12 17.31 -3.19
CA ALA A 403 -8.39 16.62 -1.94
C ALA A 403 -7.74 17.39 -0.78
N LYS A 404 -8.02 17.00 0.47
CA LYS A 404 -7.36 17.60 1.64
C LYS A 404 -5.84 17.54 1.44
N GLU A 405 -5.19 18.69 1.52
CA GLU A 405 -3.74 18.87 1.38
C GLU A 405 -3.16 18.48 0.00
N ILE A 406 -3.96 18.12 -1.01
CA ILE A 406 -3.46 17.74 -2.36
C ILE A 406 -3.76 18.84 -3.38
N PHE A 407 -2.71 19.40 -3.99
CA PHE A 407 -2.83 20.43 -5.03
C PHE A 407 -3.52 19.90 -6.29
N ARG A 408 -4.27 20.80 -6.96
CA ARG A 408 -4.83 20.50 -8.28
C ARG A 408 -3.73 20.41 -9.33
N LYS A 409 -3.82 19.43 -10.23
CA LYS A 409 -2.85 19.23 -11.31
C LYS A 409 -2.84 20.39 -12.31
N ALA A 410 -1.69 21.03 -12.44
CA ALA A 410 -1.42 22.06 -13.44
C ALA A 410 -1.29 21.46 -14.85
N ASP A 411 -1.87 22.14 -15.83
CA ASP A 411 -1.61 21.89 -17.24
C ASP A 411 -0.45 22.78 -17.69
N LYS A 412 0.77 22.45 -17.23
CA LYS A 412 1.98 23.24 -17.48
C LYS A 412 2.20 23.53 -18.97
N PRO A 413 2.05 22.56 -19.90
CA PRO A 413 2.31 22.78 -21.33
C PRO A 413 1.49 23.91 -21.97
N GLN A 414 0.33 24.29 -21.41
CA GLN A 414 -0.44 25.42 -21.95
C GLN A 414 0.35 26.72 -22.01
N LEU A 415 1.23 26.99 -21.04
CA LEU A 415 2.01 28.23 -21.04
C LEU A 415 3.13 28.17 -22.09
N ALA A 416 3.85 27.05 -22.17
CA ALA A 416 4.86 26.82 -23.21
C ALA A 416 4.25 26.98 -24.61
N HIS A 417 3.09 26.37 -24.86
CA HIS A 417 2.37 26.49 -26.12
C HIS A 417 1.93 27.94 -26.40
N ALA A 418 1.43 28.67 -25.39
CA ALA A 418 1.00 30.06 -25.58
C ALA A 418 2.18 30.99 -25.90
N ALA A 419 3.31 30.85 -25.20
CA ALA A 419 4.53 31.60 -25.47
C ALA A 419 5.11 31.27 -26.86
N ALA A 420 5.12 29.98 -27.22
CA ALA A 420 5.55 29.52 -28.53
C ALA A 420 4.67 30.04 -29.67
N GLU A 421 3.33 29.96 -29.52
CA GLU A 421 2.35 30.45 -30.50
C GLU A 421 2.48 31.97 -30.70
N TYR A 422 2.70 32.72 -29.61
CA TYR A 422 2.95 34.15 -29.69
C TYR A 422 4.24 34.46 -30.44
N SER A 423 5.31 33.72 -30.13
CA SER A 423 6.63 33.95 -30.72
C SER A 423 6.65 33.57 -32.20
N SER A 424 6.08 32.42 -32.56
CA SER A 424 6.04 31.90 -33.93
C SER A 424 5.24 32.78 -34.89
N LYS A 425 4.25 33.54 -34.38
CA LYS A 425 3.50 34.51 -35.19
C LYS A 425 4.34 35.73 -35.58
N LYS A 426 5.39 36.05 -34.80
CA LYS A 426 6.26 37.19 -35.04
C LYS A 426 7.58 36.80 -35.72
N SER A 427 8.10 35.60 -35.44
CA SER A 427 9.31 35.07 -36.06
C SER A 427 9.20 33.57 -36.31
N LYS A 428 9.49 33.13 -37.54
CA LYS A 428 9.52 31.71 -37.90
C LYS A 428 10.74 30.98 -37.32
N GLU A 429 11.77 31.71 -36.89
CA GLU A 429 12.99 31.14 -36.31
C GLU A 429 12.85 30.84 -34.80
N ALA A 430 11.78 31.33 -34.17
CA ALA A 430 11.51 31.12 -32.75
C ALA A 430 11.20 29.65 -32.41
N VAL A 431 10.52 28.95 -33.32
CA VAL A 431 10.16 27.53 -33.17
C VAL A 431 10.46 26.80 -34.48
N MET A 432 11.36 25.81 -34.40
CA MET A 432 11.93 25.08 -35.51
C MET A 432 11.59 23.59 -35.42
N GLU A 433 11.71 22.88 -36.55
CA GLU A 433 11.46 21.43 -36.65
C GLU A 433 12.75 20.58 -36.58
N SER A 434 13.91 21.21 -36.77
CA SER A 434 15.22 20.56 -36.70
C SER A 434 16.16 21.34 -35.78
N ILE A 435 17.05 20.61 -35.11
CA ILE A 435 18.09 21.23 -34.28
C ILE A 435 19.20 21.73 -35.21
N PRO A 436 19.65 22.98 -35.08
CA PRO A 436 20.92 23.42 -35.65
C PRO A 436 22.11 22.64 -35.09
N LEU A 437 23.27 22.71 -35.76
CA LEU A 437 24.48 22.06 -35.25
C LEU A 437 24.87 22.68 -33.90
N THR A 438 24.91 21.87 -32.85
CA THR A 438 25.31 22.28 -31.50
C THR A 438 26.59 21.57 -31.08
N GLU A 439 27.31 22.21 -30.16
CA GLU A 439 28.59 21.72 -29.66
C GLU A 439 28.40 20.69 -28.55
N HIS A 440 27.26 20.74 -27.85
CA HIS A 440 26.99 19.87 -26.70
C HIS A 440 25.50 19.65 -26.44
N TYR A 441 25.21 18.56 -25.71
CA TYR A 441 23.86 18.21 -25.26
C TYR A 441 23.78 18.16 -23.74
N VAL A 442 22.72 18.77 -23.20
CA VAL A 442 22.31 18.61 -21.80
C VAL A 442 20.97 17.89 -21.78
N LEU A 443 20.83 16.86 -20.94
CA LEU A 443 19.60 16.07 -20.82
C LEU A 443 18.99 16.23 -19.43
N ASP A 444 17.68 16.47 -19.40
CA ASP A 444 16.83 16.26 -18.24
C ASP A 444 16.78 14.76 -17.92
N GLY A 445 17.46 14.36 -16.84
CA GLY A 445 17.53 12.99 -16.36
C GLY A 445 16.18 12.45 -15.89
N GLY A 446 15.31 13.31 -15.35
CA GLY A 446 13.94 12.93 -14.98
C GLY A 446 13.15 12.47 -16.20
N SER A 447 13.21 13.22 -17.29
CA SER A 447 12.62 12.83 -18.58
C SER A 447 13.28 11.58 -19.18
N LEU A 448 14.61 11.48 -19.12
CA LEU A 448 15.38 10.34 -19.65
C LEU A 448 14.90 9.02 -19.05
N VAL A 449 14.73 8.94 -17.72
CA VAL A 449 14.30 7.71 -17.03
C VAL A 449 12.93 7.24 -17.53
N HIS A 450 12.05 8.15 -17.96
CA HIS A 450 10.75 7.77 -18.53
C HIS A 450 10.81 7.34 -20.01
N ARG A 451 11.89 7.63 -20.74
CA ARG A 451 11.98 7.49 -22.20
C ARG A 451 12.08 6.05 -22.75
N LEU A 452 12.75 5.13 -22.04
CA LEU A 452 13.00 3.76 -22.56
C LEU A 452 12.06 2.70 -21.97
N PRO A 453 11.51 1.77 -22.76
CA PRO A 453 10.67 0.69 -22.25
C PRO A 453 11.51 -0.38 -21.51
N TRP A 454 10.93 -1.03 -20.49
CA TRP A 454 11.58 -2.13 -19.75
C TRP A 454 10.88 -3.45 -20.05
N LYS A 455 11.62 -4.56 -20.14
CA LYS A 455 11.03 -5.90 -20.28
C LYS A 455 11.11 -6.65 -18.96
N LYS A 456 10.07 -7.45 -18.67
CA LYS A 456 10.08 -8.32 -17.50
C LYS A 456 11.16 -9.38 -17.65
N GLY A 457 11.94 -9.59 -16.59
CA GLY A 457 13.11 -10.47 -16.58
C GLY A 457 14.44 -9.76 -16.91
N ASP A 458 14.42 -8.51 -17.38
CA ASP A 458 15.66 -7.73 -17.49
C ASP A 458 16.23 -7.44 -16.10
N SER A 459 17.54 -7.59 -15.92
CA SER A 459 18.19 -7.15 -14.68
C SER A 459 18.29 -5.62 -14.62
N TYR A 460 18.26 -5.04 -13.43
CA TYR A 460 18.42 -3.58 -13.28
C TYR A 460 19.76 -3.07 -13.85
N GLY A 461 20.82 -3.87 -13.83
CA GLY A 461 22.09 -3.53 -14.48
C GLY A 461 22.02 -3.55 -16.02
N ALA A 462 21.20 -4.44 -16.61
CA ALA A 462 20.92 -4.40 -18.05
C ALA A 462 20.09 -3.16 -18.42
N ILE A 463 19.10 -2.82 -17.61
CA ILE A 463 18.29 -1.60 -17.75
C ILE A 463 19.19 -0.36 -17.68
N ALA A 464 20.10 -0.27 -16.71
CA ALA A 464 21.03 0.85 -16.56
C ALA A 464 21.95 1.02 -17.79
N ARG A 465 22.54 -0.08 -18.28
CA ARG A 465 23.34 -0.07 -19.52
C ARG A 465 22.56 0.39 -20.74
N MET A 466 21.30 -0.03 -20.85
CA MET A 466 20.43 0.40 -21.95
C MET A 466 20.24 1.93 -21.97
N TYR A 467 20.09 2.58 -20.82
CA TYR A 467 20.04 4.05 -20.75
C TYR A 467 21.35 4.68 -21.20
N ALA A 468 22.49 4.16 -20.73
CA ALA A 468 23.80 4.69 -21.08
C ALA A 468 24.11 4.53 -22.59
N ASP A 469 23.78 3.38 -23.18
CA ASP A 469 23.90 3.10 -24.61
C ASP A 469 23.02 4.02 -25.46
N PHE A 470 21.77 4.23 -25.04
CA PHE A 470 20.87 5.16 -25.71
C PHE A 470 21.44 6.58 -25.71
N THR A 471 21.91 7.07 -24.55
CA THR A 471 22.44 8.44 -24.45
C THR A 471 23.64 8.65 -25.37
N ILE A 472 24.62 7.74 -25.35
CA ILE A 472 25.81 7.83 -26.21
C ILE A 472 25.43 7.78 -27.69
N ARG A 473 24.55 6.86 -28.08
CA ARG A 473 24.16 6.67 -29.49
C ARG A 473 23.47 7.91 -30.07
N HIS A 474 22.66 8.59 -29.28
CA HIS A 474 21.83 9.70 -29.76
C HIS A 474 22.42 11.09 -29.50
N TYR A 475 23.21 11.25 -28.44
CA TYR A 475 23.67 12.56 -27.97
C TYR A 475 25.19 12.64 -27.72
N GLY A 476 25.93 11.54 -27.93
CA GLY A 476 27.36 11.48 -27.63
C GLY A 476 27.67 11.62 -26.14
N LYS A 477 28.81 12.24 -25.81
CA LYS A 477 29.26 12.49 -24.42
C LYS A 477 28.51 13.68 -23.81
N ALA A 478 27.22 13.51 -23.59
CA ALA A 478 26.34 14.55 -23.07
C ALA A 478 26.51 14.78 -21.55
N THR A 479 25.96 15.90 -21.06
CA THR A 479 25.73 16.14 -19.62
C THR A 479 24.31 15.73 -19.26
N ILE A 480 24.14 14.93 -18.21
CA ILE A 480 22.84 14.47 -17.72
C ILE A 480 22.66 14.99 -16.31
N VAL A 481 21.52 15.62 -16.04
CA VAL A 481 21.22 16.14 -14.70
C VAL A 481 20.03 15.37 -14.13
N PHE A 482 20.24 14.64 -13.03
CA PHE A 482 19.19 13.88 -12.35
C PHE A 482 18.68 14.62 -11.11
N ASP A 483 17.37 14.46 -10.86
CA ASP A 483 16.74 14.85 -9.61
C ASP A 483 17.35 14.12 -8.42
N GLY A 484 17.63 14.86 -7.34
CA GLY A 484 17.95 14.29 -6.04
C GLY A 484 16.69 13.80 -5.35
N TYR A 485 16.66 12.52 -4.98
CA TYR A 485 15.59 11.91 -4.18
C TYR A 485 16.09 11.42 -2.81
N SER A 486 17.35 11.71 -2.45
CA SER A 486 18.05 11.20 -1.27
C SER A 486 18.06 12.12 -0.05
N GLU A 487 17.72 13.41 -0.18
CA GLU A 487 17.80 14.37 0.93
C GLU A 487 16.46 15.05 1.22
N GLY A 488 16.10 15.02 2.51
CA GLY A 488 15.11 15.89 3.15
C GLY A 488 13.67 15.84 2.63
N PRO A 489 12.75 16.52 3.32
CA PRO A 489 11.45 16.88 2.76
C PRO A 489 11.66 17.89 1.61
N SER A 490 10.90 17.73 0.52
CA SER A 490 10.98 18.61 -0.66
C SER A 490 9.67 19.38 -0.85
N ILE A 491 9.73 20.63 -1.30
CA ILE A 491 8.50 21.37 -1.69
C ILE A 491 7.75 20.71 -2.86
N LYS A 492 8.39 19.76 -3.58
CA LYS A 492 7.75 18.92 -4.60
C LYS A 492 7.08 17.68 -4.00
N ASP A 493 7.15 17.44 -2.68
CA ASP A 493 6.55 16.29 -1.98
C ASP A 493 5.07 16.11 -2.29
N ASN A 494 4.32 17.21 -2.36
CA ASN A 494 2.90 17.15 -2.72
C ASN A 494 2.68 16.55 -4.12
N THR A 495 3.50 16.98 -5.08
CA THR A 495 3.46 16.46 -6.45
C THR A 495 3.96 15.02 -6.51
N HIS A 496 4.99 14.66 -5.74
CA HIS A 496 5.47 13.29 -5.59
C HIS A 496 4.38 12.39 -5.00
N GLN A 497 3.69 12.83 -3.94
CA GLN A 497 2.59 12.13 -3.30
C GLN A 497 1.41 11.96 -4.26
N ARG A 498 1.00 12.99 -5.00
CA ARG A 498 -0.07 12.89 -6.01
C ARG A 498 0.28 11.92 -7.14
N ARG A 499 1.51 12.02 -7.70
CA ARG A 499 2.01 11.06 -8.72
C ARG A 499 2.14 9.65 -8.13
N GLY A 500 2.41 9.56 -6.83
CA GLY A 500 2.54 8.35 -6.04
C GLY A 500 1.25 7.85 -5.38
N GLN A 501 0.06 8.43 -5.64
CA GLN A 501 -1.21 7.97 -5.03
C GLN A 501 -1.56 6.51 -5.40
N ASN A 502 -0.85 5.92 -6.38
CA ASN A 502 -0.89 4.50 -6.73
C ASN A 502 0.33 3.67 -6.28
N THR A 503 1.20 4.17 -5.39
CA THR A 503 2.44 3.46 -5.01
C THR A 503 2.28 2.55 -3.81
N ARG A 504 2.72 1.30 -3.97
CA ARG A 504 2.76 0.31 -2.88
C ARG A 504 4.14 -0.29 -2.59
N LEU A 505 5.13 -0.20 -3.49
CA LEU A 505 6.32 -1.08 -3.38
C LEU A 505 7.63 -0.30 -3.24
N ILE A 506 8.23 -0.29 -2.05
CA ILE A 506 9.67 -0.06 -1.91
C ILE A 506 10.35 -1.36 -2.35
N ILE A 507 11.29 -1.29 -3.28
CA ILE A 507 12.00 -2.44 -3.83
C ILE A 507 13.47 -2.26 -3.47
N SER A 508 14.02 -3.18 -2.70
CA SER A 508 15.47 -3.31 -2.54
C SER A 508 15.99 -4.15 -3.70
N PHE A 509 16.89 -3.59 -4.52
CA PHE A 509 17.44 -4.24 -5.70
C PHE A 509 18.92 -3.89 -5.88
N ASN A 510 19.61 -4.70 -6.67
CA ASN A 510 20.95 -4.43 -7.16
C ASN A 510 21.03 -4.71 -8.67
N ALA A 511 22.21 -4.55 -9.28
CA ALA A 511 22.41 -4.74 -10.71
C ALA A 511 22.01 -6.13 -11.25
N LYS A 512 21.96 -7.17 -10.39
CA LYS A 512 21.57 -8.54 -10.75
C LYS A 512 20.09 -8.83 -10.52
N THR A 513 19.39 -8.03 -9.73
CA THR A 513 17.95 -8.22 -9.45
C THR A 513 17.14 -8.06 -10.74
N GLU A 514 16.17 -8.95 -10.97
CA GLU A 514 15.30 -8.92 -12.14
C GLU A 514 14.09 -8.01 -11.93
N PHE A 515 13.72 -7.26 -12.97
CA PHE A 515 12.52 -6.45 -12.99
C PHE A 515 11.29 -7.31 -13.31
N VAL A 516 10.32 -7.36 -12.38
CA VAL A 516 9.09 -8.20 -12.49
C VAL A 516 7.80 -7.35 -12.57
N GLY A 517 7.90 -6.06 -12.31
CA GLY A 517 6.77 -5.15 -12.11
C GLY A 517 6.30 -4.39 -13.36
N ARG A 518 5.64 -3.26 -13.13
CA ARG A 518 5.39 -2.21 -14.13
C ARG A 518 6.34 -1.04 -13.88
N LYS A 519 6.88 -0.47 -14.95
CA LYS A 519 7.87 0.60 -14.87
C LYS A 519 7.32 1.81 -14.10
N ASP A 520 6.09 2.21 -14.39
CA ASP A 520 5.45 3.37 -13.75
C ASP A 520 5.21 3.16 -12.25
N ASP A 521 4.90 1.91 -11.83
CA ASP A 521 4.75 1.56 -10.41
C ASP A 521 6.10 1.62 -9.68
N PHE A 522 7.18 1.18 -10.34
CA PHE A 522 8.54 1.25 -9.80
C PHE A 522 8.99 2.70 -9.65
N LEU A 523 8.85 3.48 -10.73
CA LEU A 523 9.29 4.87 -10.81
C LEU A 523 8.41 5.82 -10.00
N SER A 524 7.27 5.41 -9.46
CA SER A 524 6.46 6.33 -8.66
C SER A 524 6.96 6.48 -7.21
N ARG A 525 7.91 5.65 -6.76
CA ARG A 525 8.60 5.78 -5.46
C ARG A 525 9.95 6.49 -5.61
N SER A 526 10.20 7.52 -4.79
CA SER A 526 11.45 8.29 -4.76
C SER A 526 12.68 7.43 -4.48
N CYS A 527 12.64 6.56 -3.47
CA CYS A 527 13.77 5.67 -3.15
C CYS A 527 14.12 4.68 -4.27
N ASN A 528 13.12 4.11 -4.95
CA ASN A 528 13.35 3.23 -6.10
C ASN A 528 13.95 4.00 -7.29
N LYS A 529 13.45 5.21 -7.56
CA LYS A 529 14.04 6.09 -8.57
C LYS A 529 15.49 6.39 -8.25
N GLN A 530 15.81 6.73 -7.00
CA GLN A 530 17.18 7.03 -6.59
C GLN A 530 18.10 5.84 -6.84
N GLY A 531 17.74 4.65 -6.37
CA GLY A 531 18.57 3.45 -6.58
C GLY A 531 18.77 3.13 -8.06
N LEU A 532 17.82 3.47 -8.94
CA LEU A 532 17.97 3.29 -10.38
C LEU A 532 18.90 4.35 -10.96
N ILE A 533 18.73 5.61 -10.55
CA ILE A 533 19.58 6.74 -10.94
C ILE A 533 21.03 6.45 -10.57
N ASP A 534 21.29 5.86 -9.41
CA ASP A 534 22.64 5.50 -8.98
C ASP A 534 23.28 4.48 -9.93
N LEU A 535 22.55 3.41 -10.30
CA LEU A 535 23.02 2.43 -11.30
C LEU A 535 23.21 3.03 -12.70
N VAL A 536 22.29 3.90 -13.14
CA VAL A 536 22.36 4.57 -14.45
C VAL A 536 23.54 5.55 -14.48
N THR A 537 23.78 6.26 -13.38
CA THR A 537 24.91 7.19 -13.20
C THR A 537 26.23 6.47 -13.36
N GLU A 538 26.40 5.32 -12.69
CA GLU A 538 27.61 4.51 -12.78
C GLU A 538 27.89 4.10 -14.24
N GLU A 539 26.87 3.65 -14.97
CA GLU A 539 27.01 3.23 -16.37
C GLU A 539 27.24 4.38 -17.35
N LEU A 540 26.63 5.56 -17.11
CA LEU A 540 26.86 6.78 -17.91
C LEU A 540 28.30 7.29 -17.73
N GLN A 541 28.80 7.33 -16.49
CA GLN A 541 30.16 7.76 -16.19
C GLN A 541 31.20 6.82 -16.80
N LYS A 542 30.97 5.50 -16.77
CA LYS A 542 31.83 4.50 -17.46
C LYS A 542 31.95 4.77 -18.97
N LYS A 543 30.92 5.34 -19.59
CA LYS A 543 30.92 5.70 -21.02
C LYS A 543 31.41 7.13 -21.30
N GLY A 544 31.86 7.86 -20.28
CA GLY A 544 32.43 9.20 -20.41
C GLY A 544 31.42 10.34 -20.54
N CYS A 545 30.16 10.13 -20.11
CA CYS A 545 29.20 11.21 -19.92
C CYS A 545 29.42 11.92 -18.58
N THR A 546 29.08 13.21 -18.52
CA THR A 546 29.06 13.96 -17.26
C THR A 546 27.69 13.81 -16.61
N VAL A 547 27.64 13.40 -15.34
CA VAL A 547 26.38 13.27 -14.59
C VAL A 547 26.40 14.21 -13.39
N ILE A 548 25.36 15.02 -13.25
CA ILE A 548 25.14 15.95 -12.13
C ILE A 548 23.92 15.45 -11.36
N ASN A 549 24.11 15.05 -10.10
CA ASN A 549 23.01 14.71 -9.20
C ASN A 549 22.76 15.94 -8.31
N ALA A 550 21.62 16.59 -8.48
CA ALA A 550 21.29 17.73 -7.62
C ALA A 550 20.89 17.26 -6.22
N LEU A 551 21.08 18.12 -5.22
CA LEU A 551 20.61 17.89 -3.84
C LEU A 551 19.11 18.20 -3.68
N GLY A 552 18.47 18.85 -4.66
CA GLY A 552 17.08 19.30 -4.62
C GLY A 552 16.48 19.59 -6.00
N GLU A 553 15.88 20.77 -6.19
CA GLU A 553 15.27 21.16 -7.48
C GLU A 553 16.34 21.36 -8.58
N THR A 554 16.37 20.45 -9.55
CA THR A 554 17.35 20.40 -10.65
C THR A 554 17.12 21.38 -11.77
N ASP A 555 15.91 21.94 -11.89
CA ASP A 555 15.53 22.74 -13.06
C ASP A 555 16.51 23.91 -13.27
N MET A 556 17.02 24.47 -12.16
CA MET A 556 18.06 25.49 -12.14
C MET A 556 19.44 24.99 -12.56
N ASP A 557 19.86 23.82 -12.08
CA ASP A 557 21.15 23.22 -12.42
C ASP A 557 21.19 22.80 -13.89
N ILE A 558 20.07 22.30 -14.42
CA ILE A 558 19.89 21.99 -15.84
C ILE A 558 20.09 23.25 -16.69
N VAL A 559 19.44 24.35 -16.31
CA VAL A 559 19.55 25.62 -17.05
C VAL A 559 20.96 26.18 -16.98
N LYS A 560 21.59 26.23 -15.79
CA LYS A 560 22.98 26.68 -15.62
C LYS A 560 23.96 25.86 -16.47
N ALA A 561 23.81 24.53 -16.48
CA ALA A 561 24.66 23.66 -17.29
C ALA A 561 24.55 23.92 -18.80
N SER A 562 23.43 24.48 -19.27
CA SER A 562 23.19 24.78 -20.68
C SER A 562 23.74 26.13 -21.17
N GLN A 563 24.31 26.97 -20.29
CA GLN A 563 24.67 28.36 -20.61
C GLN A 563 26.12 28.58 -21.04
N HIS A 564 27.00 27.60 -20.91
CA HIS A 564 28.44 27.81 -21.11
C HIS A 564 28.91 27.78 -22.57
N GLN A 565 28.17 27.11 -23.46
CA GLN A 565 28.52 26.91 -24.88
C GLN A 565 27.25 26.69 -25.72
N LEU A 566 27.35 26.60 -27.05
CA LEU A 566 26.19 26.40 -27.92
C LEU A 566 25.58 25.00 -27.68
N THR A 567 24.58 24.96 -26.81
CA THR A 567 24.06 23.72 -26.22
C THR A 567 22.60 23.49 -26.63
N THR A 568 22.24 22.23 -26.87
CA THR A 568 20.84 21.81 -26.92
C THR A 568 20.43 21.16 -25.61
N LEU A 569 19.45 21.75 -24.92
CA LEU A 569 18.78 21.13 -23.79
C LEU A 569 17.65 20.21 -24.29
N ILE A 570 17.71 18.94 -23.93
CA ILE A 570 16.66 17.94 -24.18
C ILE A 570 15.84 17.78 -22.91
N GLY A 571 14.56 18.12 -22.96
CA GLY A 571 13.68 18.02 -21.80
C GLY A 571 12.21 18.14 -22.16
N GLU A 572 11.36 17.81 -21.19
CA GLU A 572 9.91 17.75 -21.41
C GLU A 572 9.11 18.65 -20.46
N ASP A 573 9.74 19.21 -19.43
CA ASP A 573 9.08 20.09 -18.48
C ASP A 573 9.00 21.53 -19.02
N THR A 574 7.87 22.18 -18.75
CA THR A 574 7.68 23.60 -19.07
C THR A 574 8.52 24.49 -18.17
N ASP A 575 8.82 24.04 -16.95
CA ASP A 575 9.64 24.77 -15.98
C ASP A 575 11.00 25.15 -16.62
N LEU A 576 11.63 24.21 -17.34
CA LEU A 576 12.86 24.42 -18.09
C LEU A 576 12.76 25.54 -19.15
N LEU A 577 11.71 25.55 -19.97
CA LEU A 577 11.53 26.59 -21.00
C LEU A 577 11.37 27.98 -20.36
N ILE A 578 10.59 28.08 -19.28
CA ILE A 578 10.37 29.37 -18.61
C ILE A 578 11.66 29.87 -17.97
N LEU A 579 12.42 28.98 -17.31
CA LEU A 579 13.72 29.33 -16.72
C LEU A 579 14.77 29.69 -17.79
N LEU A 580 14.80 28.98 -18.92
CA LEU A 580 15.66 29.35 -20.05
C LEU A 580 15.36 30.75 -20.58
N LEU A 581 14.08 31.08 -20.78
CA LEU A 581 13.67 32.43 -21.21
C LEU A 581 14.04 33.49 -20.16
N TYR A 582 13.95 33.17 -18.87
CA TYR A 582 14.35 34.07 -17.80
C TYR A 582 15.87 34.35 -17.83
N TYR A 583 16.71 33.31 -17.84
CA TYR A 583 18.15 33.45 -17.68
C TYR A 583 18.95 33.69 -18.98
N ALA A 584 18.39 33.42 -20.16
CA ALA A 584 19.15 33.61 -21.41
C ALA A 584 19.63 35.06 -21.58
N GLU A 585 20.90 35.26 -21.89
CA GLU A 585 21.46 36.59 -22.13
C GLU A 585 21.11 37.10 -23.54
N ALA A 586 20.85 38.40 -23.69
CA ALA A 586 20.42 38.98 -24.96
C ALA A 586 21.49 39.01 -26.07
N ASN A 587 22.77 38.86 -25.72
CA ASN A 587 23.91 39.05 -26.62
C ASN A 587 24.68 37.76 -26.94
N ASN A 588 24.23 36.60 -26.46
CA ASN A 588 24.91 35.32 -26.65
C ASN A 588 24.20 34.47 -27.70
N ARG A 589 24.91 33.54 -28.36
CA ARG A 589 24.26 32.45 -29.13
C ARG A 589 23.56 31.52 -28.13
N GLY A 590 22.37 31.91 -27.69
CA GLY A 590 21.65 31.21 -26.63
C GLY A 590 21.22 29.79 -27.00
N PRO A 591 20.91 28.96 -25.99
CA PRO A 591 20.70 27.53 -26.17
C PRO A 591 19.43 27.22 -26.96
N TYR A 592 19.37 26.00 -27.50
CA TYR A 592 18.13 25.43 -28.05
C TYR A 592 17.47 24.55 -27.01
N PHE A 593 16.15 24.64 -26.85
CA PHE A 593 15.37 23.68 -26.06
C PHE A 593 14.59 22.76 -26.99
N ARG A 594 14.76 21.44 -26.86
CA ARG A 594 14.03 20.47 -27.69
C ARG A 594 13.17 19.56 -26.83
N SER A 595 11.92 19.44 -27.24
CA SER A 595 10.95 18.46 -26.74
C SER A 595 10.66 17.40 -27.81
N ASP A 596 10.67 16.13 -27.40
CA ASP A 596 10.43 14.96 -28.25
C ASP A 596 9.04 14.32 -27.98
N LYS A 597 8.15 15.02 -27.27
CA LYS A 597 6.78 14.54 -26.98
C LYS A 597 5.92 14.28 -28.22
N SER A 598 6.19 14.99 -29.31
CA SER A 598 5.46 14.86 -30.58
C SER A 598 6.23 14.05 -31.61
N THR A 599 5.51 13.49 -32.59
CA THR A 599 6.10 12.76 -33.73
C THR A 599 7.14 13.58 -34.50
N VAL A 600 6.93 14.90 -34.57
CA VAL A 600 7.92 15.87 -35.03
C VAL A 600 8.49 16.59 -33.81
N PRO A 601 9.82 16.59 -33.60
CA PRO A 601 10.44 17.33 -32.51
C PRO A 601 10.14 18.83 -32.61
N LYS A 602 9.88 19.47 -31.48
CA LYS A 602 9.79 20.94 -31.42
C LYS A 602 11.08 21.48 -30.81
N VAL A 603 11.74 22.36 -31.56
CA VAL A 603 12.97 23.04 -31.12
C VAL A 603 12.66 24.51 -30.93
N TYR A 604 12.86 24.99 -29.70
CA TYR A 604 12.69 26.38 -29.31
C TYR A 604 14.04 27.09 -29.36
N ASN A 605 14.16 28.12 -30.20
CA ASN A 605 15.32 28.99 -30.21
C ASN A 605 15.13 30.04 -29.11
N ILE A 606 15.80 29.85 -27.98
CA ILE A 606 15.57 30.66 -26.78
C ILE A 606 15.96 32.13 -27.01
N SER A 607 17.03 32.37 -27.77
CA SER A 607 17.47 33.73 -28.12
C SER A 607 16.42 34.48 -28.91
N GLU A 608 15.91 33.85 -29.97
CA GLU A 608 14.90 34.44 -30.84
C GLU A 608 13.57 34.63 -30.10
N MET A 609 13.14 33.65 -29.32
CA MET A 609 11.96 33.79 -28.47
C MET A 609 12.10 34.95 -27.48
N LYS A 610 13.27 35.12 -26.85
CA LYS A 610 13.51 36.21 -25.91
C LYS A 610 13.50 37.58 -26.60
N GLN A 611 14.05 37.69 -27.80
CA GLN A 611 13.99 38.91 -28.60
C GLN A 611 12.54 39.28 -28.96
N VAL A 612 11.72 38.29 -29.30
CA VAL A 612 10.32 38.47 -29.71
C VAL A 612 9.38 38.79 -28.53
N LEU A 613 9.61 38.13 -27.39
CA LEU A 613 8.85 38.32 -26.15
C LEU A 613 9.27 39.60 -25.41
N GLY A 614 10.55 39.97 -25.49
CA GLY A 614 11.14 41.05 -24.71
C GLY A 614 11.57 40.60 -23.30
N ILE A 615 12.55 41.32 -22.73
CA ILE A 615 13.16 41.00 -21.43
C ILE A 615 12.11 41.05 -20.31
N ASP A 616 11.28 42.10 -20.29
CA ASP A 616 10.26 42.29 -19.26
C ASP A 616 9.26 41.13 -19.23
N MET A 617 8.70 40.75 -20.39
CA MET A 617 7.72 39.65 -20.43
C MET A 617 8.35 38.32 -20.04
N CYS A 618 9.59 38.04 -20.48
CA CYS A 618 10.31 36.82 -20.06
C CYS A 618 10.50 36.77 -18.54
N SER A 619 10.78 37.91 -17.90
CA SER A 619 10.86 38.00 -16.43
C SER A 619 9.51 37.75 -15.75
N GLN A 620 8.42 38.27 -16.34
CA GLN A 620 7.07 38.19 -15.80
C GLN A 620 6.44 36.79 -15.93
N LEU A 621 6.97 35.95 -16.83
CA LEU A 621 6.50 34.57 -17.01
C LEU A 621 6.69 33.70 -15.75
N LEU A 622 7.70 33.97 -14.91
CA LEU A 622 7.90 33.26 -13.65
C LEU A 622 6.66 33.38 -12.74
N PHE A 623 6.16 34.60 -12.57
CA PHE A 623 4.96 34.84 -11.77
C PHE A 623 3.73 34.18 -12.37
N ILE A 624 3.49 34.35 -13.68
CA ILE A 624 2.35 33.70 -14.34
C ILE A 624 2.41 32.18 -14.14
N HIS A 625 3.60 31.59 -14.29
CA HIS A 625 3.77 30.16 -14.19
C HIS A 625 3.55 29.63 -12.77
N ALA A 626 4.19 30.23 -11.77
CA ALA A 626 4.02 29.84 -10.37
C ALA A 626 2.60 30.15 -9.85
N PHE A 627 2.04 31.34 -10.13
CA PHE A 627 0.74 31.75 -9.59
C PHE A 627 -0.43 30.92 -10.13
N THR A 628 -0.37 30.50 -11.40
CA THR A 628 -1.39 29.66 -12.02
C THR A 628 -1.19 28.15 -11.82
N GLY A 629 -0.15 27.76 -11.08
CA GLY A 629 0.15 26.39 -10.68
C GLY A 629 1.35 25.77 -11.38
N CYS A 630 2.32 25.28 -10.62
CA CYS A 630 3.47 24.50 -11.09
C CYS A 630 3.58 23.18 -10.29
N ASP A 631 4.76 22.61 -10.09
CA ASP A 631 4.91 21.40 -9.27
C ASP A 631 4.80 21.67 -7.75
N THR A 632 4.99 22.91 -7.32
CA THR A 632 5.01 23.30 -5.89
C THR A 632 3.84 24.22 -5.50
N THR A 633 3.02 24.62 -6.48
CA THR A 633 1.85 25.48 -6.29
C THR A 633 0.64 24.91 -7.02
N SER A 634 -0.56 25.15 -6.52
CA SER A 634 -1.75 24.58 -7.16
C SER A 634 -2.18 25.30 -8.42
N ARG A 635 -2.73 24.52 -9.37
CA ARG A 635 -3.64 25.08 -10.38
C ARG A 635 -4.85 25.72 -9.71
N ILE A 636 -5.24 26.88 -10.22
CA ILE A 636 -6.48 27.56 -9.86
C ILE A 636 -7.62 27.01 -10.72
N PHE A 637 -8.68 26.49 -10.10
CA PHE A 637 -9.83 25.94 -10.83
C PHE A 637 -10.54 27.04 -11.64
N SER A 638 -10.97 26.72 -12.87
CA SER A 638 -11.53 27.66 -13.87
C SER A 638 -10.58 28.72 -14.45
N VAL A 639 -9.34 28.83 -13.97
CA VAL A 639 -8.33 29.73 -14.55
C VAL A 639 -7.32 28.93 -15.36
N GLY A 640 -7.12 29.31 -16.62
CA GLY A 640 -6.13 28.69 -17.52
C GLY A 640 -4.81 29.46 -17.54
N LYS A 641 -3.70 28.75 -17.78
CA LYS A 641 -2.38 29.40 -17.96
C LYS A 641 -2.39 30.31 -19.18
N LYS A 642 -3.01 29.87 -20.28
CA LYS A 642 -3.18 30.68 -21.51
C LYS A 642 -3.96 31.97 -21.25
N SER A 643 -5.02 31.94 -20.45
CA SER A 643 -5.80 33.15 -20.12
C SER A 643 -5.02 34.14 -19.26
N ALA A 644 -4.20 33.65 -18.32
CA ALA A 644 -3.33 34.52 -17.52
C ALA A 644 -2.22 35.16 -18.38
N PHE A 645 -1.61 34.38 -19.27
CA PHE A 645 -0.64 34.88 -20.25
C PHE A 645 -1.25 35.94 -21.18
N GLN A 646 -2.48 35.73 -21.67
CA GLN A 646 -3.17 36.73 -22.49
C GLN A 646 -3.43 38.04 -21.75
N LYS A 647 -3.78 37.99 -20.46
CA LYS A 647 -3.89 39.21 -19.63
C LYS A 647 -2.57 39.96 -19.54
N LEU A 648 -1.46 39.25 -19.37
CA LEU A 648 -0.13 39.86 -19.37
C LEU A 648 0.19 40.53 -20.71
N VAL A 649 -0.01 39.81 -21.83
CA VAL A 649 0.21 40.32 -23.20
C VAL A 649 -0.65 41.54 -23.50
N ASN A 650 -1.89 41.58 -22.99
CA ASN A 650 -2.82 42.68 -23.20
C ASN A 650 -2.58 43.88 -22.26
N GLY A 651 -1.54 43.86 -21.42
CA GLY A 651 -1.18 44.98 -20.56
C GLY A 651 -2.04 45.12 -19.30
N GLU A 652 -2.55 44.03 -18.74
CA GLU A 652 -3.29 44.07 -17.48
C GLU A 652 -2.38 44.53 -16.32
N LEU A 653 -2.54 45.79 -15.90
CA LEU A 653 -1.64 46.49 -14.96
C LEU A 653 -1.48 45.75 -13.64
N THR A 654 -2.55 45.15 -13.11
CA THR A 654 -2.49 44.39 -11.84
C THR A 654 -1.56 43.18 -11.96
N ILE A 655 -1.67 42.44 -13.07
CA ILE A 655 -0.86 41.25 -13.31
C ILE A 655 0.60 41.63 -13.57
N GLN A 656 0.86 42.70 -14.33
CA GLN A 656 2.21 43.23 -14.54
C GLN A 656 2.86 43.68 -13.22
N THR A 657 2.11 44.39 -12.37
CA THR A 657 2.60 44.84 -11.06
C THR A 657 2.98 43.63 -10.20
N CYS A 658 2.13 42.61 -10.12
CA CYS A 658 2.45 41.39 -9.39
C CYS A 658 3.69 40.69 -9.97
N ALA A 659 3.76 40.58 -11.30
CA ALA A 659 4.85 39.91 -11.98
C ALA A 659 6.20 40.62 -11.84
N ASN A 660 6.20 41.93 -11.61
CA ASN A 660 7.41 42.72 -11.35
C ASN A 660 7.82 42.72 -9.87
N VAL A 661 6.86 42.61 -8.94
CA VAL A 661 7.14 42.68 -7.48
C VAL A 661 7.52 41.32 -6.90
N PHE A 662 6.85 40.24 -7.30
CA PHE A 662 7.10 38.90 -6.74
C PHE A 662 8.54 38.38 -6.95
N PRO A 663 9.27 38.71 -8.03
CA PRO A 663 10.68 38.33 -8.19
C PRO A 663 11.69 39.16 -7.37
N LEU A 664 11.25 40.21 -6.66
CA LEU A 664 12.11 41.01 -5.80
C LEU A 664 12.30 40.32 -4.44
N PRO A 665 13.52 40.28 -3.89
CA PRO A 665 13.76 39.71 -2.56
C PRO A 665 13.16 40.60 -1.45
N SER A 666 13.04 40.04 -0.25
CA SER A 666 12.70 40.75 1.00
C SER A 666 11.39 41.55 0.96
N GLN A 667 10.39 41.07 0.21
CA GLN A 667 9.07 41.72 0.19
C GLN A 667 8.31 41.48 1.49
N ALA A 668 7.62 42.50 1.98
CA ALA A 668 6.78 42.37 3.17
C ALA A 668 5.59 41.43 2.90
N ASN A 669 5.28 40.55 3.86
CA ASN A 669 4.16 39.60 3.77
C ASN A 669 2.81 40.27 3.45
N SER A 670 2.58 41.49 3.94
CA SER A 670 1.38 42.28 3.65
C SER A 670 1.27 42.67 2.17
N VAL A 671 2.38 42.97 1.51
CA VAL A 671 2.43 43.32 0.08
C VAL A 671 2.10 42.10 -0.77
N ILE A 672 2.70 40.94 -0.46
CA ILE A 672 2.43 39.69 -1.17
C ILE A 672 0.97 39.25 -0.99
N GLU A 673 0.41 39.40 0.21
CA GLU A 673 -1.00 39.10 0.50
C GLU A 673 -1.96 39.99 -0.31
N ASP A 674 -1.71 41.30 -0.34
CA ASP A 674 -2.53 42.28 -1.06
C ASP A 674 -2.48 42.06 -2.58
N LEU A 675 -1.27 42.01 -3.15
CA LEU A 675 -1.07 41.78 -4.59
C LEU A 675 -1.62 40.43 -5.03
N GLY A 676 -1.40 39.37 -4.25
CA GLY A 676 -1.95 38.04 -4.51
C GLY A 676 -3.48 38.03 -4.54
N SER A 677 -4.12 38.75 -3.62
CA SER A 677 -5.59 38.90 -3.60
C SER A 677 -6.11 39.64 -4.83
N LYS A 678 -5.44 40.73 -5.22
CA LYS A 678 -5.77 41.53 -6.42
C LYS A 678 -5.61 40.71 -7.70
N ALA A 679 -4.51 39.96 -7.82
CA ALA A 679 -4.26 39.07 -8.96
C ALA A 679 -5.35 38.00 -9.06
N MET A 680 -5.72 37.37 -7.93
CA MET A 680 -6.78 36.37 -7.88
C MET A 680 -8.14 36.95 -8.35
N ALA A 681 -8.50 38.16 -7.89
CA ALA A 681 -9.74 38.82 -8.31
C ALA A 681 -9.77 39.06 -9.83
N VAL A 682 -8.68 39.59 -10.40
CA VAL A 682 -8.55 39.87 -11.84
C VAL A 682 -8.58 38.59 -12.69
N LEU A 683 -8.00 37.48 -12.21
CA LEU A 683 -8.02 36.20 -12.91
C LEU A 683 -9.42 35.56 -12.97
N PHE A 684 -10.26 35.84 -11.98
CA PHE A 684 -11.68 35.43 -11.97
C PHE A 684 -12.62 36.43 -12.66
N GLY A 685 -12.06 37.47 -13.29
CA GLY A 685 -12.83 38.48 -14.04
C GLY A 685 -13.47 39.57 -13.18
N GLY A 686 -13.05 39.72 -11.92
CA GLY A 686 -13.39 40.85 -11.06
C GLY A 686 -12.45 42.05 -11.26
N LYS A 687 -12.70 43.12 -10.52
CA LYS A 687 -11.82 44.30 -10.43
C LYS A 687 -10.78 44.09 -9.33
N SER A 688 -9.64 44.78 -9.43
CA SER A 688 -8.59 44.72 -8.39
C SER A 688 -9.04 45.30 -7.05
N THR A 689 -10.11 46.10 -7.02
CA THR A 689 -10.72 46.64 -5.80
C THR A 689 -11.72 45.68 -5.14
N ASP A 690 -12.12 44.61 -5.82
CA ASP A 690 -13.13 43.69 -5.31
C ASP A 690 -12.55 42.83 -4.18
N SER A 691 -13.27 42.72 -3.06
CA SER A 691 -12.95 41.73 -2.04
C SER A 691 -13.22 40.33 -2.61
N LEU A 692 -12.40 39.33 -2.24
CA LEU A 692 -12.63 37.96 -2.70
C LEU A 692 -13.98 37.40 -2.18
N ALA A 693 -14.48 37.89 -1.04
CA ALA A 693 -15.78 37.50 -0.52
C ALA A 693 -16.93 38.05 -1.39
N SER A 694 -16.89 39.34 -1.75
CA SER A 694 -17.91 39.95 -2.60
C SER A 694 -17.86 39.39 -4.03
N LEU A 695 -16.66 39.09 -4.56
CA LEU A 695 -16.51 38.45 -5.87
C LEU A 695 -17.05 37.01 -5.88
N ARG A 696 -16.80 36.22 -4.82
CA ARG A 696 -17.39 34.88 -4.64
C ARG A 696 -18.91 34.95 -4.66
N TYR A 697 -19.51 35.92 -3.96
CA TYR A 697 -20.95 36.14 -3.98
C TYR A 697 -21.48 36.48 -5.38
N ASN A 698 -20.90 37.49 -6.03
CA ASN A 698 -21.34 37.95 -7.35
C ASN A 698 -21.26 36.84 -8.42
N LEU A 699 -20.17 36.07 -8.41
CA LEU A 699 -19.99 34.95 -9.33
C LEU A 699 -20.95 33.80 -9.05
N LEU A 700 -21.27 33.54 -7.78
CA LEU A 700 -22.25 32.54 -7.41
C LEU A 700 -23.63 32.91 -7.96
N ILE A 701 -24.11 34.14 -7.72
CA ILE A 701 -25.40 34.61 -8.21
C ILE A 701 -25.48 34.48 -9.73
N LYS A 702 -24.45 34.96 -10.44
CA LYS A 702 -24.38 34.87 -11.91
C LYS A 702 -24.43 33.42 -12.42
N LYS A 703 -23.77 32.49 -11.71
CA LYS A 703 -23.77 31.06 -12.07
C LYS A 703 -25.10 30.39 -11.75
N ILE A 704 -25.73 30.68 -10.61
CA ILE A 704 -27.04 30.11 -10.23
C ILE A 704 -28.10 30.46 -11.28
N VAL A 705 -28.15 31.72 -11.73
CA VAL A 705 -29.12 32.19 -12.73
C VAL A 705 -29.01 31.45 -14.07
N SER A 706 -27.82 30.95 -14.41
CA SER A 706 -27.54 30.29 -15.69
C SER A 706 -27.37 28.77 -15.60
N ALA A 707 -27.39 28.18 -14.41
CA ALA A 707 -27.03 26.79 -14.21
C ALA A 707 -28.22 25.83 -14.37
N LYS A 708 -28.03 24.77 -15.17
CA LYS A 708 -28.95 23.61 -15.26
C LYS A 708 -28.67 22.53 -14.19
N SER A 709 -27.62 22.70 -13.40
CA SER A 709 -27.14 21.75 -12.38
C SER A 709 -26.48 22.49 -11.21
N PHE A 710 -26.19 21.80 -10.12
CA PHE A 710 -25.60 22.38 -8.92
C PHE A 710 -24.24 23.07 -9.20
N VAL A 711 -24.07 24.30 -8.69
CA VAL A 711 -22.81 25.05 -8.82
C VAL A 711 -21.82 24.55 -7.76
N THR A 712 -20.78 23.85 -8.18
CA THR A 712 -19.74 23.33 -7.28
C THR A 712 -18.85 24.46 -6.73
N PRO A 713 -18.44 24.43 -5.44
CA PRO A 713 -17.65 25.50 -4.81
C PRO A 713 -16.30 25.79 -5.48
N GLU A 714 -15.70 24.78 -6.13
CA GLU A 714 -14.44 24.90 -6.88
C GLU A 714 -14.50 25.95 -8.01
N ARG A 715 -15.69 26.27 -8.53
CA ARG A 715 -15.90 27.28 -9.59
C ARG A 715 -15.83 28.73 -9.09
N LEU A 716 -15.70 28.94 -7.78
CA LEU A 716 -15.59 30.25 -7.16
C LEU A 716 -14.11 30.57 -6.84
N PRO A 717 -13.72 31.86 -6.78
CA PRO A 717 -12.38 32.25 -6.32
C PRO A 717 -12.10 31.70 -4.92
N PRO A 718 -10.87 31.30 -4.56
CA PRO A 718 -10.50 30.95 -3.19
C PRO A 718 -10.80 32.11 -2.21
N THR A 719 -10.93 31.80 -0.91
CA THR A 719 -11.08 32.85 0.10
C THR A 719 -9.80 33.69 0.21
N LYS A 720 -9.90 34.86 0.88
CA LYS A 720 -8.72 35.68 1.20
C LYS A 720 -7.66 34.88 1.97
N SER A 721 -8.10 34.03 2.90
CA SER A 721 -7.21 33.19 3.70
C SER A 721 -6.44 32.20 2.81
N SER A 722 -7.12 31.38 2.01
CA SER A 722 -6.44 30.40 1.15
C SER A 722 -5.61 31.05 0.03
N THR A 723 -6.03 32.22 -0.48
CA THR A 723 -5.26 33.00 -1.46
C THR A 723 -3.95 33.51 -0.88
N LYS A 724 -3.94 33.96 0.39
CA LYS A 724 -2.72 34.37 1.10
C LYS A 724 -1.69 33.24 1.12
N TYR A 725 -2.09 32.05 1.61
CA TYR A 725 -1.19 30.89 1.70
C TYR A 725 -0.67 30.46 0.32
N HIS A 726 -1.52 30.50 -0.72
CA HIS A 726 -1.09 30.26 -2.10
C HIS A 726 -0.06 31.27 -2.58
N SER A 727 -0.27 32.56 -2.30
CA SER A 727 0.62 33.64 -2.72
C SER A 727 1.99 33.56 -2.05
N PHE A 728 2.06 33.13 -0.79
CA PHE A 728 3.33 32.93 -0.09
C PHE A 728 4.13 31.76 -0.70
N ARG A 729 3.48 30.64 -1.02
CA ARG A 729 4.14 29.55 -1.75
C ARG A 729 4.61 29.95 -3.15
N VAL A 730 3.83 30.78 -3.84
CA VAL A 730 4.22 31.33 -5.16
C VAL A 730 5.47 32.21 -5.03
N TYR A 731 5.50 33.10 -4.04
CA TYR A 731 6.67 33.93 -3.78
C TYR A 731 7.91 33.08 -3.46
N TYR A 732 7.77 32.10 -2.56
CA TYR A 732 8.86 31.16 -2.24
C TYR A 732 9.39 30.43 -3.47
N GLN A 733 8.51 29.89 -4.32
CA GLN A 733 8.94 29.21 -5.54
C GLN A 733 9.73 30.13 -6.49
N ILE A 734 9.32 31.39 -6.61
CA ILE A 734 10.03 32.37 -7.44
C ILE A 734 11.40 32.69 -6.83
N MET A 735 11.52 32.77 -5.50
CA MET A 735 12.82 32.94 -4.84
C MET A 735 13.75 31.75 -5.13
N VAL A 736 13.25 30.51 -5.06
CA VAL A 736 14.00 29.29 -5.43
C VAL A 736 14.45 29.34 -6.89
N TRP A 737 13.54 29.65 -7.82
CA TRP A 737 13.88 29.78 -9.25
C TRP A 737 14.82 30.94 -9.56
N THR A 738 14.92 31.94 -8.69
CA THR A 738 15.84 33.08 -8.86
C THR A 738 17.14 32.95 -8.06
N GLY A 739 17.30 31.87 -7.28
CA GLY A 739 18.48 31.65 -6.43
C GLY A 739 18.60 32.64 -5.27
N LYS A 740 17.46 33.11 -4.73
CA LYS A 740 17.36 34.15 -3.68
C LYS A 740 16.77 33.64 -2.37
N GLU A 741 16.71 32.33 -2.18
CA GLU A 741 16.05 31.63 -1.07
C GLU A 741 16.96 31.39 0.16
N SER A 742 18.24 31.75 0.11
CA SER A 742 19.25 31.36 1.10
C SER A 742 18.91 31.72 2.56
N ASP A 743 18.14 32.80 2.77
CA ASP A 743 17.72 33.28 4.09
C ASP A 743 16.25 32.92 4.42
N MET A 744 15.61 32.05 3.64
CA MET A 744 14.19 31.73 3.74
C MET A 744 13.97 30.30 4.25
N ASN A 745 13.34 30.16 5.43
CA ASN A 745 12.92 28.85 5.92
C ASN A 745 11.59 28.43 5.28
N THR A 746 11.55 27.26 4.64
CA THR A 746 10.37 26.72 3.94
C THR A 746 9.08 26.74 4.78
N VAL A 747 9.17 26.51 6.09
CA VAL A 747 8.01 26.48 7.01
C VAL A 747 7.36 27.86 7.16
N ASP A 748 8.15 28.93 7.08
CA ASP A 748 7.65 30.31 7.17
C ASP A 748 6.85 30.72 5.93
N TRP A 749 6.97 29.95 4.85
CA TRP A 749 6.26 30.17 3.57
C TRP A 749 5.12 29.17 3.36
N GLU A 750 4.48 28.80 4.47
CA GLU A 750 3.18 28.11 4.52
C GLU A 750 3.21 26.65 4.05
N TRP A 751 4.32 26.02 4.39
CA TRP A 751 4.50 24.58 4.43
C TRP A 751 4.55 24.13 5.89
N LYS A 752 4.04 22.94 6.17
CA LYS A 752 4.21 22.26 7.47
C LYS A 752 4.94 20.95 7.25
N LEU A 753 5.75 20.54 8.22
CA LEU A 753 6.44 19.26 8.19
C LEU A 753 5.57 18.21 8.88
N GLU A 754 5.14 17.19 8.14
CA GLU A 754 4.38 16.04 8.66
C GLU A 754 4.99 14.76 8.07
N ASP A 755 5.27 13.76 8.91
CA ASP A 755 5.87 12.47 8.50
C ASP A 755 7.12 12.62 7.62
N ASN A 756 7.98 13.59 7.94
CA ASN A 756 9.19 13.94 7.19
C ASN A 756 8.92 14.37 5.72
N GLN A 757 7.74 14.94 5.45
CA GLN A 757 7.35 15.52 4.16
C GLN A 757 6.77 16.92 4.33
N PHE A 758 6.99 17.79 3.34
CA PHE A 758 6.34 19.11 3.31
C PHE A 758 4.90 19.00 2.81
N VAL A 759 3.95 19.35 3.67
CA VAL A 759 2.51 19.38 3.40
C VAL A 759 2.05 20.85 3.35
N PRO A 760 1.26 21.26 2.35
CA PRO A 760 0.86 22.66 2.23
C PRO A 760 -0.18 23.06 3.28
N VAL A 761 0.01 24.23 3.90
CA VAL A 761 -1.02 24.86 4.74
C VAL A 761 -2.10 25.43 3.82
N MET A 762 -3.32 24.87 3.89
CA MET A 762 -4.42 25.26 2.98
C MET A 762 -5.09 26.57 3.40
N THR A 763 -5.39 26.68 4.69
CA THR A 763 -6.05 27.82 5.35
C THR A 763 -5.97 27.61 6.86
N LYS A 764 -5.87 28.68 7.65
CA LYS A 764 -6.03 28.63 9.13
C LYS A 764 -7.45 28.95 9.58
N LYS A 765 -8.33 29.35 8.65
CA LYS A 765 -9.73 29.63 8.94
C LYS A 765 -10.53 28.32 8.97
N THR A 766 -11.49 28.21 9.89
CA THR A 766 -12.41 27.07 9.93
C THR A 766 -13.17 26.92 8.60
N ALA A 767 -13.55 25.68 8.26
CA ALA A 767 -14.28 25.41 7.01
C ALA A 767 -15.62 26.15 6.94
N VAL A 768 -16.25 26.32 8.09
CA VAL A 768 -17.56 26.94 8.29
C VAL A 768 -17.53 27.74 9.60
N PRO A 769 -18.38 28.76 9.76
CA PRO A 769 -18.61 29.43 11.04
C PRO A 769 -18.96 28.44 12.18
N GLU A 770 -18.49 28.69 13.41
CA GLU A 770 -18.72 27.77 14.54
C GLU A 770 -20.20 27.58 14.88
N ASN A 771 -21.01 28.63 14.74
CA ASN A 771 -22.46 28.59 14.92
C ASN A 771 -23.17 27.62 13.94
N LEU A 772 -22.52 27.21 12.85
CA LEU A 772 -23.01 26.23 11.88
C LEU A 772 -22.57 24.80 12.19
N LEU A 773 -21.45 24.59 12.90
CA LEU A 773 -21.02 23.25 13.35
C LEU A 773 -21.92 22.68 14.45
N GLN A 774 -22.60 23.57 15.19
CA GLN A 774 -23.57 23.21 16.21
C GLN A 774 -24.94 22.79 15.63
N MET A 775 -25.14 22.85 14.31
CA MET A 775 -26.42 22.50 13.69
C MET A 775 -26.62 21.00 13.53
N VAL A 776 -27.05 20.37 14.62
CA VAL A 776 -27.55 19.00 14.65
C VAL A 776 -29.05 19.02 14.37
N HIS A 777 -29.49 18.44 13.26
CA HIS A 777 -30.89 18.11 13.05
C HIS A 777 -31.14 16.64 13.40
N CYS A 778 -32.35 16.33 13.87
CA CYS A 778 -32.76 14.97 14.14
C CYS A 778 -33.63 14.45 13.01
N ASN A 779 -33.46 13.19 12.60
CA ASN A 779 -34.37 12.52 11.67
C ASN A 779 -35.47 11.75 12.42
N CYS A 780 -35.92 12.28 13.57
CA CYS A 780 -36.99 11.66 14.33
C CYS A 780 -38.28 11.66 13.49
N THR A 781 -38.81 10.46 13.24
CA THR A 781 -40.06 10.25 12.51
C THR A 781 -41.30 10.27 13.41
N THR A 782 -41.10 10.13 14.71
CA THR A 782 -42.14 10.20 15.75
C THR A 782 -41.77 11.29 16.75
N ALA A 783 -41.59 10.97 18.04
CA ALA A 783 -41.30 11.93 19.10
C ALA A 783 -39.79 12.08 19.41
N CYS A 784 -39.39 13.29 19.83
CA CYS A 784 -38.01 13.64 20.20
C CYS A 784 -37.64 13.17 21.62
N ARG A 785 -37.49 11.85 21.80
CA ARG A 785 -37.11 11.21 23.08
C ARG A 785 -35.58 11.07 23.25
N THR A 786 -35.12 10.17 24.12
CA THR A 786 -33.70 9.99 24.49
C THR A 786 -32.73 9.74 23.33
N ARG A 787 -33.22 9.28 22.17
CA ARG A 787 -32.42 9.06 20.96
C ARG A 787 -32.40 10.25 19.99
N CYS A 788 -33.09 11.34 20.31
CA CYS A 788 -33.06 12.56 19.50
C CYS A 788 -31.70 13.23 19.62
N SER A 789 -31.05 13.45 18.47
CA SER A 789 -29.76 14.10 18.41
C SER A 789 -29.84 15.56 18.89
N CYS A 790 -30.84 16.34 18.49
CA CYS A 790 -31.03 17.72 18.97
C CYS A 790 -31.13 17.78 20.50
N ARG A 791 -31.94 16.91 21.10
CA ARG A 791 -32.09 16.79 22.56
C ARG A 791 -30.79 16.37 23.25
N GLY A 792 -30.07 15.40 22.69
CA GLY A 792 -28.80 14.93 23.25
C GLY A 792 -27.70 15.99 23.28
N TYR A 793 -27.78 17.00 22.40
CA TYR A 793 -26.87 18.15 22.38
C TYR A 793 -27.42 19.39 23.07
N GLY A 794 -28.57 19.31 23.74
CA GLY A 794 -29.16 20.44 24.46
C GLY A 794 -29.76 21.54 23.57
N LEU A 795 -30.11 21.23 22.32
CA LEU A 795 -30.56 22.21 21.31
C LEU A 795 -32.04 22.05 20.97
N PRO A 796 -32.78 23.15 20.66
CA PRO A 796 -34.12 23.05 20.12
C PRO A 796 -34.14 22.39 18.73
N CYS A 797 -35.18 21.61 18.45
CA CYS A 797 -35.46 21.10 17.12
C CYS A 797 -35.92 22.24 16.20
N THR A 798 -35.41 22.25 14.97
CA THR A 798 -35.69 23.30 13.96
C THR A 798 -36.59 22.76 12.84
N PRO A 799 -37.17 23.62 11.97
CA PRO A 799 -37.96 23.18 10.82
C PRO A 799 -37.21 22.28 9.82
N ALA A 800 -35.87 22.21 9.92
CA ALA A 800 -35.03 21.32 9.13
C ALA A 800 -34.90 19.89 9.73
N CYS A 801 -35.49 19.63 10.90
CA CYS A 801 -35.58 18.29 11.49
C CYS A 801 -36.65 17.43 10.80
N GLY A 802 -36.57 16.11 10.98
CA GLY A 802 -37.55 15.13 10.46
C GLY A 802 -38.98 15.37 10.96
N PRO A 803 -39.95 14.51 10.58
CA PRO A 803 -41.39 14.71 10.79
C PRO A 803 -41.83 15.01 12.24
N CYS A 804 -40.97 14.84 13.24
CA CYS A 804 -41.16 15.24 14.63
C CYS A 804 -41.55 16.70 14.91
N GLN A 805 -41.57 17.57 13.90
CA GLN A 805 -42.11 18.94 14.00
C GLN A 805 -43.60 19.03 13.59
N ILE A 806 -44.12 18.01 12.92
CA ILE A 806 -45.50 17.97 12.41
C ILE A 806 -46.47 17.55 13.52
N GLU A 807 -46.00 16.79 14.52
CA GLU A 807 -46.72 16.43 15.73
C GLU A 807 -45.88 16.81 16.96
N ASN A 808 -46.45 17.60 17.89
CA ASN A 808 -45.87 18.13 19.14
C ASN A 808 -44.48 17.58 19.51
N CYS A 809 -43.44 18.36 19.23
CA CYS A 809 -42.05 17.96 19.48
C CYS A 809 -41.79 17.82 21.00
N GLU A 810 -41.60 16.60 21.49
CA GLU A 810 -41.23 16.30 22.90
C GLU A 810 -39.78 16.70 23.28
N ASN A 811 -39.12 17.57 22.51
CA ASN A 811 -37.79 18.07 22.89
C ASN A 811 -37.95 19.13 23.99
N PRO A 812 -37.45 18.91 25.23
CA PRO A 812 -37.61 19.86 26.33
C PRO A 812 -36.98 21.24 26.03
N HIS A 813 -36.03 21.32 25.12
CA HIS A 813 -35.40 22.57 24.70
C HIS A 813 -36.27 23.40 23.73
N ASN A 814 -37.44 22.91 23.29
CA ASN A 814 -38.37 23.65 22.43
C ASN A 814 -39.37 24.52 23.21
N GLN A 815 -39.48 24.36 24.53
CA GLN A 815 -40.38 25.17 25.35
C GLN A 815 -39.69 26.47 25.76
N PRO A 816 -40.36 27.64 25.66
CA PRO A 816 -39.82 28.88 26.21
C PRO A 816 -39.72 28.76 27.74
N LEU A 817 -38.62 29.22 28.32
CA LEU A 817 -38.44 29.33 29.76
C LEU A 817 -39.57 30.22 30.31
N GLN A 818 -40.45 29.65 31.14
CA GLN A 818 -41.43 30.43 31.90
C GLN A 818 -40.66 31.22 32.97
N GLU A 819 -40.84 32.54 32.97
CA GLU A 819 -40.34 33.45 33.99
C GLU A 819 -40.91 33.01 35.36
N GLU A 820 -40.03 32.80 36.34
CA GLU A 820 -40.43 32.50 37.72
C GLU A 820 -41.12 33.73 38.33
N GLU A 821 -42.44 33.68 38.47
CA GLU A 821 -43.18 34.60 39.34
C GLU A 821 -42.80 34.30 40.80
N CYS A 822 -42.18 35.29 41.43
CA CYS A 822 -41.90 35.33 42.85
C CYS A 822 -43.20 35.57 43.64
N ASP A 823 -43.75 34.53 44.25
CA ASP A 823 -44.73 34.70 45.33
C ASP A 823 -44.02 34.74 46.69
N TYR A 824 -43.98 35.94 47.25
CA TYR A 824 -43.86 36.18 48.69
C TYR A 824 -45.20 35.82 49.36
N ASP A 825 -45.21 34.95 50.37
CA ASP A 825 -45.58 35.32 51.76
C ASP A 825 -45.94 34.14 52.70
N TYR A 826 -45.38 34.25 53.92
CA TYR A 826 -45.77 33.75 55.26
C TYR A 826 -46.32 32.33 55.48
N LEU A 827 -45.48 31.44 56.05
CA LEU A 827 -45.47 31.03 57.48
C LEU A 827 -44.32 30.06 57.79
#